data_AF-A0ABD5P369-F1
#
_entry.id   AF-A0ABD5P369-F1
#
_cell.length_a   1.000
_cell.length_b   1.000
_cell.length_c   1.000
_cell.angle_alpha   90.00
_cell.angle_beta   90.00
_cell.angle_gamma   90.00
#
_symmetry.space_group_name_H-M   'P 1'
#
loop_
_entity.id
_entity.type
_entity.pdbx_description
1 polymer ?
#
loop_
_entity_poly.entity_id
_entity_poly.type
_entity_poly.pdbx_seq_one_letter_code
_entity_poly.pdbx_strand_id
1 'polypeptide(L)'
;MTDVPLGAEPLVAQPPTFDESKAARIAERSFGKRGTVTELGGERDQNFRVDTDDGEAYVLKISSPADDSTALDLQTKALQHVCRTDPDLPVMRIVPTVDGSPWTSVEDGETHFVRMFTHVPGQTASGEDLDYDSLYEYGAIVARLGKALRGFFHPDAEYDILWDLGHASELRSFLDSVADDQRRALAERVLDRFDDRVEPVFDTLRAQVIHNDLTLDNVLLDDSTRVSGIVDFGDLTHTALVNDLVIALASVMYRREDPIDAAQAVIRGYVSVTPLEDEETRLLADLVAARLVTWGVIVAWRVDEHPEKTDHTVDGVDDGWKLLRSLDEMGIDVASRRLRTAALASNVPYSRMDTSELVSRRRRVLGSSPLSYRDPTHFVRGEGAWLFDSSGRRYLDAYNNVQVVGHAHPGVAAATGGQVRKLATNTRYLHEAPVMLAERILATMPDELDRVMFVNSGSEANDLAWRLATAATGGNGAIVSNYAYHGITDATMALSPDIWPDGSHPDHVETVPPPADASTRQRGSILDASEAMTEGLERLRKRGVAPAAFVFDSLFTSDGIFPPDAEGLKAMTDRIHDAGGLVIADEVQAGHGRTGSNLWGFQATNVVPDIVTMGKPMGNGHPVAAVVTRSDIASTLYDQTGFFSTFGGNPVSCAAALAVLDEIKDQDLLAHVVDVGEYLNDGLKELSAEYDLIGEIRQQGLMIGVELVRNQETWVPAPSETTAVVNELRQRQVLIGSVSEAGNVLKIRPPLVFERNHADRLLEALDDVFSEQNDESS
;
A
#
# COMPACT_ATOMS: atom_id res chain seq x y z
N MET A 1 12.68 -12.37 53.47
CA MET A 1 11.33 -12.32 52.90
C MET A 1 11.35 -11.11 52.01
N THR A 2 11.83 -11.31 50.78
CA THR A 2 11.69 -10.34 49.69
C THR A 2 10.20 -10.20 49.42
N ASP A 3 9.69 -8.96 49.32
CA ASP A 3 8.32 -8.71 48.87
C ASP A 3 8.19 -9.31 47.47
N VAL A 4 7.39 -10.37 47.33
CA VAL A 4 7.07 -10.93 46.02
C VAL A 4 6.25 -9.86 45.30
N PRO A 5 6.62 -9.44 44.08
CA PRO A 5 5.83 -8.47 43.34
C PRO A 5 4.38 -8.92 43.17
N LEU A 6 3.46 -7.96 43.16
CA LEU A 6 2.03 -8.21 42.94
C LEU A 6 1.85 -9.00 41.62
N GLY A 7 1.11 -10.12 41.66
CA GLY A 7 0.91 -10.98 40.49
C GLY A 7 2.07 -11.92 40.14
N ALA A 8 3.20 -11.88 40.85
CA ALA A 8 4.33 -12.80 40.66
C ALA A 8 4.28 -14.06 41.53
N GLU A 9 3.31 -14.15 42.46
CA GLU A 9 3.16 -15.25 43.43
C GLU A 9 3.11 -16.63 42.77
N PRO A 10 2.42 -16.83 41.62
CA PRO A 10 2.41 -18.11 40.93
C PRO A 10 3.77 -18.55 40.38
N LEU A 11 4.62 -17.60 39.96
CA LEU A 11 5.93 -17.86 39.36
C LEU A 11 6.98 -18.29 40.40
N VAL A 12 6.71 -18.01 41.68
CA VAL A 12 7.59 -18.31 42.80
C VAL A 12 7.05 -19.42 43.70
N ALA A 13 5.88 -19.98 43.43
CA ALA A 13 5.38 -21.19 44.10
C ALA A 13 6.20 -22.43 43.72
N GLN A 14 6.18 -23.50 44.53
CA GLN A 14 6.73 -24.79 44.09
C GLN A 14 5.63 -25.60 43.39
N PRO A 15 5.90 -26.20 42.21
CA PRO A 15 4.93 -27.04 41.55
C PRO A 15 4.65 -28.31 42.37
N PRO A 16 3.47 -28.93 42.21
CA PRO A 16 3.14 -30.19 42.88
C PRO A 16 4.13 -31.31 42.50
N THR A 17 4.41 -32.23 43.44
CA THR A 17 5.37 -33.34 43.24
C THR A 17 4.72 -34.71 43.46
N PHE A 18 3.65 -35.00 42.72
CA PHE A 18 2.97 -36.29 42.74
C PHE A 18 3.70 -37.29 41.84
N ASP A 19 3.79 -38.55 42.27
CA ASP A 19 4.26 -39.62 41.39
C ASP A 19 3.14 -40.15 40.48
N GLU A 20 3.52 -40.79 39.36
CA GLU A 20 2.56 -41.37 38.39
C GLU A 20 1.58 -42.35 39.04
N SER A 21 1.99 -43.05 40.11
CA SER A 21 1.13 -43.98 40.84
C SER A 21 0.04 -43.27 41.67
N LYS A 22 0.35 -42.12 42.28
CA LYS A 22 -0.62 -41.25 42.95
C LYS A 22 -1.57 -40.65 41.91
N ALA A 23 -1.05 -40.11 40.82
CA ALA A 23 -1.86 -39.55 39.73
C ALA A 23 -2.83 -40.59 39.14
N ALA A 24 -2.38 -41.82 38.89
CA ALA A 24 -3.24 -42.93 38.44
C ALA A 24 -4.39 -43.24 39.41
N ARG A 25 -4.11 -43.24 40.73
CA ARG A 25 -5.17 -43.43 41.74
C ARG A 25 -6.17 -42.28 41.75
N ILE A 26 -5.72 -41.05 41.53
CA ILE A 26 -6.61 -39.87 41.47
C ILE A 26 -7.50 -39.94 40.22
N ALA A 27 -6.93 -40.27 39.06
CA ALA A 27 -7.67 -40.47 37.82
C ALA A 27 -8.75 -41.55 37.95
N GLU A 28 -8.41 -42.72 38.52
CA GLU A 28 -9.36 -43.81 38.70
C GLU A 28 -10.46 -43.46 39.72
N ARG A 29 -10.10 -42.94 40.89
CA ARG A 29 -11.07 -42.70 41.97
C ARG A 29 -11.97 -41.50 41.72
N SER A 30 -11.40 -40.40 41.24
CA SER A 30 -12.10 -39.13 41.14
C SER A 30 -12.79 -38.95 39.80
N PHE A 31 -12.26 -39.54 38.73
CA PHE A 31 -12.77 -39.37 37.36
C PHE A 31 -13.21 -40.69 36.70
N GLY A 32 -13.03 -41.84 37.37
CA GLY A 32 -13.40 -43.15 36.81
C GLY A 32 -12.54 -43.57 35.62
N LYS A 33 -11.35 -42.97 35.46
CA LYS A 33 -10.43 -43.21 34.33
C LYS A 33 -9.25 -44.04 34.80
N ARG A 34 -9.29 -45.33 34.48
CA ARG A 34 -8.21 -46.28 34.78
C ARG A 34 -7.34 -46.47 33.55
N GLY A 35 -6.01 -46.40 33.71
CA GLY A 35 -5.08 -46.48 32.60
C GLY A 35 -3.61 -46.34 33.02
N THR A 36 -2.76 -46.20 32.01
CA THR A 36 -1.34 -45.85 32.20
C THR A 36 -1.21 -44.34 32.32
N VAL A 37 -0.40 -43.88 33.27
CA VAL A 37 -0.19 -42.46 33.53
C VAL A 37 1.26 -42.10 33.26
N THR A 38 1.48 -41.03 32.48
CA THR A 38 2.80 -40.49 32.13
C THR A 38 2.84 -39.01 32.45
N GLU A 39 3.88 -38.53 33.12
CA GLU A 39 4.06 -37.10 33.38
C GLU A 39 4.38 -36.32 32.09
N LEU A 40 3.72 -35.18 31.89
CA LEU A 40 3.91 -34.28 30.74
C LEU A 40 4.78 -33.05 31.07
N GLY A 41 5.09 -32.85 32.35
CA GLY A 41 5.77 -31.65 32.83
C GLY A 41 4.84 -30.43 32.96
N GLY A 42 5.39 -29.35 33.49
CA GLY A 42 4.71 -28.08 33.69
C GLY A 42 5.50 -27.18 34.61
N GLU A 43 5.37 -25.87 34.41
CA GLU A 43 6.16 -24.88 35.17
C GLU A 43 5.54 -24.58 36.55
N ARG A 44 4.22 -24.37 36.56
CA ARG A 44 3.41 -24.05 37.76
C ARG A 44 2.62 -25.26 38.26
N ASP A 45 1.97 -25.95 37.33
CA ASP A 45 1.09 -27.09 37.60
C ASP A 45 1.74 -28.39 37.17
N GLN A 46 1.31 -29.52 37.75
CA GLN A 46 1.79 -30.84 37.36
C GLN A 46 0.77 -31.54 36.45
N ASN A 47 1.16 -31.80 35.21
CA ASN A 47 0.29 -32.39 34.19
C ASN A 47 0.65 -33.85 33.91
N PHE A 48 -0.37 -34.68 33.79
CA PHE A 48 -0.22 -36.10 33.47
C PHE A 48 -1.12 -36.52 32.32
N ARG A 49 -0.57 -37.27 31.36
CA ARG A 49 -1.34 -37.99 30.36
C ARG A 49 -1.88 -39.29 30.96
N VAL A 50 -3.16 -39.56 30.77
CA VAL A 50 -3.83 -40.78 31.19
C VAL A 50 -4.35 -41.50 29.95
N ASP A 51 -3.67 -42.57 29.53
CA ASP A 51 -4.12 -43.45 28.44
C ASP A 51 -4.94 -44.59 29.05
N THR A 52 -6.27 -44.55 28.85
CA THR A 52 -7.21 -45.44 29.53
C THR A 52 -7.33 -46.81 28.89
N ASP A 53 -7.74 -47.80 29.67
CA ASP A 53 -7.86 -49.20 29.24
C ASP A 53 -8.87 -49.39 28.07
N ASP A 54 -9.78 -48.42 27.86
CA ASP A 54 -10.76 -48.38 26.77
C ASP A 54 -10.25 -47.69 25.49
N GLY A 55 -8.99 -47.24 25.47
CA GLY A 55 -8.32 -46.67 24.29
C GLY A 55 -8.47 -45.15 24.14
N GLU A 56 -9.06 -44.47 25.12
CA GLU A 56 -9.16 -43.01 25.17
C GLU A 56 -7.93 -42.39 25.87
N ALA A 57 -7.74 -41.07 25.70
CA ALA A 57 -6.68 -40.33 26.38
C ALA A 57 -7.20 -39.05 27.05
N TYR A 58 -6.64 -38.73 28.21
CA TYR A 58 -7.01 -37.56 29.02
C TYR A 58 -5.77 -36.87 29.58
N VAL A 59 -5.93 -35.62 30.01
CA VAL A 59 -4.91 -34.87 30.75
C VAL A 59 -5.43 -34.60 32.15
N LEU A 60 -4.75 -35.15 33.16
CA LEU A 60 -4.96 -34.86 34.57
C LEU A 60 -4.03 -33.72 34.99
N LYS A 61 -4.61 -32.59 35.40
CA LYS A 61 -3.87 -31.39 35.84
C LYS A 61 -4.03 -31.25 37.35
N ILE A 62 -2.92 -31.27 38.08
CA ILE A 62 -2.85 -31.00 39.51
C ILE A 62 -2.34 -29.57 39.67
N SER A 63 -3.19 -28.70 40.20
CA SER A 63 -2.88 -27.28 40.31
C SER A 63 -1.91 -26.96 41.44
N SER A 64 -1.12 -25.91 41.24
CA SER A 64 -0.27 -25.30 42.25
C SER A 64 -1.05 -24.96 43.52
N PRO A 65 -0.44 -25.06 44.71
CA PRO A 65 -1.09 -24.63 45.95
C PRO A 65 -1.32 -23.11 46.02
N ALA A 66 -0.71 -22.33 45.11
CA ALA A 66 -1.00 -20.91 44.95
C ALA A 66 -2.35 -20.65 44.24
N ASP A 67 -2.93 -21.65 43.58
CA ASP A 67 -4.25 -21.55 42.95
C ASP A 67 -5.37 -21.80 43.97
N ASP A 68 -6.30 -20.85 44.05
CA ASP A 68 -7.51 -21.00 44.85
C ASP A 68 -8.72 -21.45 44.02
N SER A 69 -9.83 -21.71 44.72
CA SER A 69 -11.05 -22.16 44.05
C SER A 69 -11.65 -21.14 43.07
N THR A 70 -11.35 -19.85 43.21
CA THR A 70 -11.90 -18.79 42.34
C THR A 70 -11.18 -18.76 40.99
N ALA A 71 -9.86 -18.91 40.98
CA ALA A 71 -9.07 -19.07 39.77
C ALA A 71 -9.51 -20.30 38.97
N LEU A 72 -9.72 -21.45 39.64
CA LEU A 72 -10.22 -22.65 38.98
C LEU A 72 -11.63 -22.49 38.39
N ASP A 73 -12.51 -21.76 39.08
CA ASP A 73 -13.87 -21.49 38.63
C ASP A 73 -13.90 -20.58 37.40
N LEU A 74 -13.07 -19.53 37.38
CA LEU A 74 -12.85 -18.67 36.21
C LEU A 74 -12.46 -19.50 34.99
N GLN A 75 -11.37 -20.27 35.12
CA GLN A 75 -10.81 -21.06 34.02
C GLN A 75 -11.81 -22.09 33.49
N THR A 76 -12.53 -22.73 34.41
CA THR A 76 -13.52 -23.75 34.08
C THR A 76 -14.72 -23.16 33.35
N LYS A 77 -15.30 -22.07 33.88
CA LYS A 77 -16.47 -21.43 33.29
C LYS A 77 -16.13 -20.78 31.95
N ALA A 78 -14.92 -20.24 31.79
CA ALA A 78 -14.43 -19.73 30.52
C ALA A 78 -14.36 -20.84 29.47
N LEU A 79 -13.74 -21.98 29.80
CA LEU A 79 -13.62 -23.11 28.87
C LEU A 79 -14.99 -23.72 28.50
N GLN A 80 -15.90 -23.84 29.47
CA GLN A 80 -17.28 -24.25 29.22
C GLN A 80 -18.03 -23.24 28.34
N HIS A 81 -17.80 -21.95 28.54
CA HIS A 81 -18.37 -20.89 27.72
C HIS A 81 -17.88 -21.01 26.27
N VAL A 82 -16.57 -21.13 26.05
CA VAL A 82 -15.97 -21.33 24.73
C VAL A 82 -16.57 -22.55 24.04
N CYS A 83 -16.60 -23.71 24.71
CA CYS A 83 -17.17 -24.95 24.15
C CYS A 83 -18.65 -24.84 23.76
N ARG A 84 -19.41 -23.94 24.41
CA ARG A 84 -20.82 -23.69 24.12
C ARG A 84 -21.00 -22.68 22.99
N THR A 85 -20.14 -21.66 22.91
CA THR A 85 -20.20 -20.57 21.94
C THR A 85 -19.64 -20.98 20.57
N ASP A 86 -18.52 -21.70 20.55
CA ASP A 86 -17.90 -22.27 19.35
C ASP A 86 -17.52 -23.75 19.60
N PRO A 87 -18.46 -24.69 19.41
CA PRO A 87 -18.23 -26.12 19.67
C PRO A 87 -17.15 -26.76 18.80
N ASP A 88 -16.81 -26.14 17.66
CA ASP A 88 -15.83 -26.63 16.69
C ASP A 88 -14.44 -26.02 16.92
N LEU A 89 -14.28 -25.13 17.92
CA LEU A 89 -12.97 -24.62 18.29
C LEU A 89 -12.14 -25.74 18.93
N PRO A 90 -10.89 -25.97 18.49
CA PRO A 90 -10.06 -27.07 18.97
C PRO A 90 -9.51 -26.77 20.38
N VAL A 91 -10.34 -26.85 21.41
CA VAL A 91 -9.95 -26.65 22.82
C VAL A 91 -10.11 -27.95 23.60
N MET A 92 -9.30 -28.10 24.65
CA MET A 92 -9.50 -29.16 25.64
C MET A 92 -10.87 -29.02 26.33
N ARG A 93 -11.50 -30.13 26.72
CA ARG A 93 -12.83 -30.13 27.37
C ARG A 93 -12.75 -30.71 28.77
N ILE A 94 -13.48 -30.10 29.71
CA ILE A 94 -13.53 -30.56 31.11
C ILE A 94 -14.22 -31.92 31.17
N VAL A 95 -13.56 -32.86 31.86
CA VAL A 95 -14.11 -34.15 32.24
C VAL A 95 -14.56 -34.06 33.69
N PRO A 96 -15.88 -34.14 33.97
CA PRO A 96 -16.37 -34.10 35.34
C PRO A 96 -15.87 -35.28 36.17
N THR A 97 -15.78 -35.08 37.47
CA THR A 97 -15.58 -36.13 38.46
C THR A 97 -16.77 -37.11 38.46
N VAL A 98 -16.60 -38.26 39.12
CA VAL A 98 -17.66 -39.28 39.26
C VAL A 98 -18.93 -38.77 39.95
N ASP A 99 -18.86 -37.68 40.72
CA ASP A 99 -20.00 -37.02 41.36
C ASP A 99 -20.57 -35.84 40.53
N GLY A 100 -19.99 -35.56 39.37
CA GLY A 100 -20.43 -34.52 38.44
C GLY A 100 -19.80 -33.13 38.67
N SER A 101 -18.90 -33.00 39.66
CA SER A 101 -18.16 -31.76 39.90
C SER A 101 -17.11 -31.51 38.79
N PRO A 102 -16.78 -30.25 38.47
CA PRO A 102 -15.76 -29.94 37.45
C PRO A 102 -14.32 -30.22 37.89
N TRP A 103 -14.07 -30.31 39.20
CA TRP A 103 -12.78 -30.60 39.81
C TRP A 103 -12.97 -31.25 41.19
N THR A 104 -11.88 -31.77 41.75
CA THR A 104 -11.81 -32.26 43.12
C THR A 104 -10.61 -31.64 43.84
N SER A 105 -10.42 -31.96 45.12
CA SER A 105 -9.23 -31.62 45.89
C SER A 105 -8.56 -32.87 46.45
N VAL A 106 -7.24 -32.84 46.58
CA VAL A 106 -6.42 -33.88 47.20
C VAL A 106 -5.46 -33.26 48.20
N GLU A 107 -5.18 -33.99 49.28
CA GLU A 107 -4.24 -33.57 50.32
C GLU A 107 -2.92 -34.33 50.15
N ASP A 108 -1.81 -33.61 49.96
CA ASP A 108 -0.45 -34.17 49.93
C ASP A 108 0.54 -33.19 50.58
N GLY A 109 0.39 -32.97 51.89
CA GLY A 109 1.10 -31.93 52.62
C GLY A 109 0.37 -30.58 52.56
N GLU A 110 -0.09 -30.21 51.37
CA GLU A 110 -0.97 -29.07 51.10
C GLU A 110 -2.21 -29.52 50.30
N THR A 111 -3.24 -28.67 50.24
CA THR A 111 -4.44 -28.91 49.44
C THR A 111 -4.15 -28.56 47.98
N HIS A 112 -4.29 -29.53 47.08
CA HIS A 112 -4.18 -29.33 45.64
C HIS A 112 -5.52 -29.56 44.96
N PHE A 113 -5.91 -28.67 44.06
CA PHE A 113 -7.06 -28.90 43.21
C PHE A 113 -6.67 -29.74 41.99
N VAL A 114 -7.56 -30.64 41.57
CA VAL A 114 -7.32 -31.56 40.47
C VAL A 114 -8.44 -31.48 39.45
N ARG A 115 -8.06 -31.27 38.18
CA ARG A 115 -8.94 -31.24 37.02
C ARG A 115 -8.55 -32.31 36.03
N MET A 116 -9.52 -32.76 35.23
CA MET A 116 -9.28 -33.64 34.10
C MET A 116 -9.84 -33.03 32.83
N PHE A 117 -9.10 -33.16 31.75
CA PHE A 117 -9.46 -32.65 30.44
C PHE A 117 -9.35 -33.75 29.38
N THR A 118 -10.12 -33.63 28.29
CA THR A 118 -9.92 -34.46 27.10
C THR A 118 -8.55 -34.20 26.51
N HIS A 119 -7.84 -35.26 26.10
CA HIS A 119 -6.60 -35.11 25.36
C HIS A 119 -6.90 -34.55 23.96
N VAL A 120 -6.12 -33.56 23.54
CA VAL A 120 -6.18 -32.99 22.19
C VAL A 120 -4.94 -33.45 21.42
N PRO A 121 -5.07 -34.12 20.27
CA PRO A 121 -3.92 -34.63 19.53
C PRO A 121 -3.14 -33.50 18.86
N GLY A 122 -1.82 -33.61 18.83
CA GLY A 122 -0.92 -32.69 18.14
C GLY A 122 0.42 -32.55 18.85
N GLN A 123 1.28 -31.69 18.31
CA GLN A 123 2.59 -31.35 18.87
C GLN A 123 2.78 -29.83 18.82
N THR A 124 3.60 -29.29 19.73
CA THR A 124 4.09 -27.91 19.61
C THR A 124 5.10 -27.84 18.47
N ALA A 125 5.24 -26.66 17.84
CA ALA A 125 6.24 -26.43 16.80
C ALA A 125 6.92 -25.08 16.97
N SER A 126 8.12 -24.94 16.39
CA SER A 126 8.78 -23.64 16.31
C SER A 126 8.05 -22.75 15.33
N GLY A 127 8.04 -21.44 15.60
CA GLY A 127 7.46 -20.45 14.70
C GLY A 127 8.02 -20.56 13.29
N GLU A 128 9.31 -20.87 13.11
CA GLU A 128 9.98 -20.98 11.81
C GLU A 128 9.48 -22.14 10.92
N ASP A 129 8.88 -23.18 11.53
CA ASP A 129 8.41 -24.38 10.83
C ASP A 129 7.06 -24.16 10.11
N LEU A 130 6.33 -23.09 10.46
CA LEU A 130 5.02 -22.80 9.88
C LEU A 130 5.14 -22.10 8.53
N ASP A 131 4.38 -22.55 7.54
CA ASP A 131 4.20 -21.82 6.29
C ASP A 131 3.18 -20.67 6.45
N TYR A 132 3.04 -19.84 5.41
CA TYR A 132 2.17 -18.67 5.48
C TYR A 132 0.67 -18.99 5.56
N ASP A 133 0.26 -20.15 5.05
CA ASP A 133 -1.13 -20.60 5.14
C ASP A 133 -1.44 -21.06 6.58
N SER A 134 -0.51 -21.78 7.21
CA SER A 134 -0.59 -22.19 8.61
C SER A 134 -0.59 -20.97 9.55
N LEU A 135 0.26 -19.97 9.28
CA LEU A 135 0.26 -18.69 10.03
C LEU A 135 -1.06 -17.94 9.89
N TYR A 136 -1.63 -17.91 8.68
CA TYR A 136 -2.94 -17.30 8.46
C TYR A 136 -4.04 -18.03 9.25
N GLU A 137 -4.07 -19.35 9.21
CA GLU A 137 -5.04 -20.14 9.98
C GLU A 137 -4.86 -19.96 11.50
N TYR A 138 -3.62 -19.91 11.97
CA TYR A 138 -3.31 -19.62 13.37
C TYR A 138 -3.89 -18.27 13.80
N GLY A 139 -3.67 -17.20 13.03
CA GLY A 139 -4.28 -15.90 13.30
C GLY A 139 -5.81 -15.94 13.31
N ALA A 140 -6.43 -16.69 12.40
CA ALA A 140 -7.88 -16.87 12.39
C ALA A 140 -8.40 -17.61 13.64
N ILE A 141 -7.65 -18.59 14.15
CA ILE A 141 -7.99 -19.31 15.39
C ILE A 141 -7.88 -18.41 16.61
N VAL A 142 -6.83 -17.59 16.72
CA VAL A 142 -6.69 -16.58 17.79
C VAL A 142 -7.91 -15.65 17.82
N ALA A 143 -8.32 -15.13 16.65
CA ALA A 143 -9.52 -14.29 16.54
C ALA A 143 -10.82 -15.04 16.86
N ARG A 144 -10.95 -16.32 16.48
CA ARG A 144 -12.11 -17.16 16.82
C ARG A 144 -12.23 -17.39 18.31
N LEU A 145 -11.11 -17.66 19.01
CA LEU A 145 -11.13 -17.82 20.46
C LEU A 145 -11.55 -16.53 21.17
N GLY A 146 -10.98 -15.38 20.79
CA GLY A 146 -11.43 -14.08 21.30
C GLY A 146 -12.93 -13.85 21.07
N LYS A 147 -13.45 -14.22 19.88
CA LYS A 147 -14.88 -14.15 19.59
C LYS A 147 -15.71 -15.14 20.42
N ALA A 148 -15.19 -16.32 20.72
CA ALA A 148 -15.87 -17.33 21.54
C ALA A 148 -15.95 -16.93 23.01
N LEU A 149 -14.97 -16.17 23.53
CA LEU A 149 -14.97 -15.59 24.87
C LEU A 149 -15.81 -14.31 24.98
N ARG A 150 -16.28 -13.73 23.88
CA ARG A 150 -17.04 -12.49 23.89
C ARG A 150 -18.33 -12.62 24.70
N GLY A 151 -18.50 -11.73 25.68
CA GLY A 151 -19.67 -11.73 26.56
C GLY A 151 -19.58 -12.73 27.72
N PHE A 152 -18.42 -13.39 27.89
CA PHE A 152 -18.08 -14.06 29.14
C PHE A 152 -17.67 -13.01 30.19
N PHE A 153 -18.24 -13.11 31.39
CA PHE A 153 -17.92 -12.25 32.52
C PHE A 153 -17.77 -13.12 33.77
N HIS A 154 -16.78 -12.78 34.59
CA HIS A 154 -16.53 -13.43 35.86
C HIS A 154 -16.07 -12.38 36.88
N PRO A 155 -16.56 -12.41 38.14
CA PRO A 155 -16.19 -11.41 39.14
C PRO A 155 -14.69 -11.39 39.46
N ASP A 156 -14.02 -12.54 39.31
CA ASP A 156 -12.59 -12.70 39.60
C ASP A 156 -11.71 -12.69 38.32
N ALA A 157 -12.21 -12.14 37.21
CA ALA A 157 -11.42 -12.03 35.97
C ALA A 157 -10.46 -10.83 35.96
N GLU A 158 -10.65 -9.86 36.85
CA GLU A 158 -9.77 -8.69 37.01
C GLU A 158 -8.80 -8.97 38.17
N TYR A 159 -7.68 -9.62 37.87
CA TYR A 159 -6.57 -9.82 38.80
C TYR A 159 -5.24 -9.52 38.11
N ASP A 160 -4.26 -9.09 38.90
CA ASP A 160 -2.96 -8.68 38.39
C ASP A 160 -2.15 -9.91 37.96
N ILE A 161 -1.78 -9.94 36.67
CA ILE A 161 -0.89 -10.95 36.09
C ILE A 161 0.34 -10.25 35.58
N LEU A 162 1.52 -10.68 36.03
CA LEU A 162 2.80 -10.06 35.64
C LEU A 162 3.04 -10.10 34.11
N TRP A 163 2.45 -11.07 33.42
CA TRP A 163 2.53 -11.23 31.96
C TRP A 163 1.60 -10.32 31.16
N ASP A 164 0.60 -9.68 31.78
CA ASP A 164 -0.33 -8.79 31.08
C ASP A 164 0.38 -7.49 30.66
N LEU A 165 0.23 -7.14 29.39
CA LEU A 165 0.81 -5.95 28.79
C LEU A 165 0.24 -4.66 29.37
N GLY A 166 -0.92 -4.70 30.02
CA GLY A 166 -1.46 -3.57 30.78
C GLY A 166 -0.51 -3.07 31.88
N HIS A 167 0.36 -3.95 32.40
CA HIS A 167 1.32 -3.64 33.45
C HIS A 167 2.76 -3.45 32.94
N ALA A 168 2.97 -3.30 31.63
CA ALA A 168 4.32 -3.24 31.05
C ALA A 168 5.19 -2.12 31.68
N SER A 169 4.60 -0.97 32.01
CA SER A 169 5.31 0.15 32.66
C SER A 169 5.86 -0.19 34.05
N GLU A 170 5.22 -1.11 34.77
CA GLU A 170 5.66 -1.58 36.08
C GLU A 170 6.96 -2.37 35.99
N LEU A 171 7.31 -2.90 34.81
CA LEU A 171 8.52 -3.67 34.60
C LEU A 171 9.81 -2.87 34.80
N ARG A 172 9.72 -1.53 34.85
CA ARG A 172 10.85 -0.65 35.16
C ARG A 172 11.53 -1.04 36.47
N SER A 173 10.80 -1.53 37.47
CA SER A 173 11.39 -1.97 38.74
C SER A 173 12.24 -3.25 38.64
N PHE A 174 12.16 -3.98 37.53
CA PHE A 174 12.91 -5.22 37.30
C PHE A 174 14.08 -5.07 36.33
N LEU A 175 14.28 -3.88 35.74
CA LEU A 175 15.35 -3.65 34.76
C LEU A 175 16.76 -3.87 35.33
N ASP A 176 16.94 -3.71 36.65
CA ASP A 176 18.21 -3.96 37.31
C ASP A 176 18.66 -5.42 37.18
N SER A 177 17.71 -6.37 37.15
CA SER A 177 17.99 -7.80 36.94
C SER A 177 18.41 -8.14 35.50
N VAL A 178 18.23 -7.24 34.53
CA VAL A 178 18.74 -7.43 33.15
C VAL A 178 20.23 -7.11 33.11
N ALA A 179 21.09 -8.12 33.29
CA ALA A 179 22.54 -7.93 33.44
C ALA A 179 23.26 -7.30 32.22
N ASP A 180 22.74 -7.48 31.00
CA ASP A 180 23.32 -6.92 29.77
C ASP A 180 22.88 -5.47 29.57
N ASP A 181 23.84 -4.54 29.59
CA ASP A 181 23.57 -3.10 29.49
C ASP A 181 22.90 -2.69 28.16
N GLN A 182 23.15 -3.41 27.06
CA GLN A 182 22.50 -3.12 25.78
C GLN A 182 21.04 -3.55 25.78
N ARG A 183 20.74 -4.72 26.36
CA ARG A 183 19.36 -5.21 26.55
C ARG A 183 18.59 -4.31 27.50
N ARG A 184 19.20 -3.89 28.62
CA ARG A 184 18.59 -2.96 29.57
C ARG A 184 18.23 -1.63 28.88
N ALA A 185 19.18 -1.03 28.17
CA ALA A 185 18.93 0.23 27.46
C ALA A 185 17.88 0.10 26.34
N LEU A 186 17.80 -1.06 25.68
CA LEU A 186 16.76 -1.34 24.68
C LEU A 186 15.37 -1.47 25.33
N ALA A 187 15.28 -2.17 26.47
CA ALA A 187 14.04 -2.27 27.24
C ALA A 187 13.56 -0.89 27.74
N GLU A 188 14.46 -0.06 28.26
CA GLU A 188 14.15 1.32 28.67
C GLU A 188 13.52 2.12 27.53
N ARG A 189 14.11 2.11 26.32
CA ARG A 189 13.55 2.83 25.16
C ARG A 189 12.14 2.35 24.77
N VAL A 190 11.91 1.04 24.86
CA VAL A 190 10.61 0.45 24.53
C VAL A 190 9.57 0.82 25.58
N LEU A 191 9.93 0.81 26.86
CA LEU A 191 9.05 1.23 27.95
C LEU A 191 8.77 2.73 27.91
N ASP A 192 9.77 3.58 27.60
CA ASP A 192 9.55 5.02 27.39
C ASP A 192 8.53 5.26 26.28
N ARG A 193 8.66 4.50 25.19
CA ARG A 193 7.72 4.59 24.07
C ARG A 193 6.33 4.02 24.40
N PHE A 194 6.24 2.99 25.24
CA PHE A 194 4.98 2.45 25.73
C PHE A 194 4.24 3.50 26.57
N ASP A 195 4.91 4.12 27.53
CA ASP A 195 4.36 5.17 28.40
C ASP A 195 3.91 6.40 27.57
N ASP A 196 4.65 6.74 26.50
CA ASP A 196 4.31 7.86 25.63
C ASP A 196 3.13 7.58 24.69
N ARG A 197 2.98 6.34 24.18
CA ARG A 197 2.08 6.04 23.04
C ARG A 197 0.94 5.08 23.35
N VAL A 198 1.15 4.13 24.26
CA VAL A 198 0.25 3.02 24.56
C VAL A 198 -0.52 3.32 25.84
N GLU A 199 0.18 3.57 26.96
CA GLU A 199 -0.41 3.81 28.28
C GLU A 199 -1.55 4.86 28.25
N PRO A 200 -1.42 6.02 27.57
CA PRO A 200 -2.47 7.06 27.59
C PRO A 200 -3.78 6.68 26.90
N VAL A 201 -3.77 5.61 26.09
CA VAL A 201 -4.92 5.16 25.29
C VAL A 201 -5.29 3.70 25.56
N PHE A 202 -4.55 2.99 26.42
CA PHE A 202 -4.74 1.55 26.64
C PHE A 202 -6.16 1.23 27.11
N ASP A 203 -6.68 2.00 28.07
CA ASP A 203 -8.05 1.86 28.59
C ASP A 203 -9.16 2.19 27.58
N THR A 204 -8.80 2.78 26.43
CA THR A 204 -9.74 3.05 25.33
C THR A 204 -9.83 1.90 24.33
N LEU A 205 -8.91 0.94 24.39
CA LEU A 205 -8.92 -0.25 23.54
C LEU A 205 -10.08 -1.16 23.94
N ARG A 206 -10.55 -1.99 23.00
CA ARG A 206 -11.57 -2.99 23.31
C ARG A 206 -11.00 -3.98 24.31
N ALA A 207 -11.71 -4.22 25.41
CA ALA A 207 -11.31 -5.15 26.45
C ALA A 207 -12.36 -6.25 26.67
N GLN A 208 -11.89 -7.41 27.11
CA GLN A 208 -12.71 -8.55 27.56
C GLN A 208 -11.81 -9.55 28.30
N VAL A 209 -12.40 -10.64 28.82
CA VAL A 209 -11.60 -11.81 29.20
C VAL A 209 -10.93 -12.39 27.95
N ILE A 210 -9.60 -12.53 27.98
CA ILE A 210 -8.77 -13.10 26.92
C ILE A 210 -7.95 -14.28 27.46
N HIS A 211 -7.37 -15.10 26.58
CA HIS A 211 -6.52 -16.22 27.01
C HIS A 211 -5.20 -15.77 27.64
N ASN A 212 -4.63 -14.68 27.13
CA ASN A 212 -3.41 -14.03 27.62
C ASN A 212 -2.13 -14.87 27.58
N ASP A 213 -2.14 -16.02 26.88
CA ASP A 213 -0.94 -16.86 26.70
C ASP A 213 -1.03 -17.77 25.45
N LEU A 214 -1.57 -17.23 24.35
CA LEU A 214 -1.68 -17.96 23.07
C LEU A 214 -0.35 -17.99 22.31
N THR A 215 0.70 -18.51 22.93
CA THR A 215 1.99 -18.78 22.27
C THR A 215 1.95 -20.14 21.54
N LEU A 216 2.98 -20.45 20.74
CA LEU A 216 3.10 -21.76 20.11
C LEU A 216 3.43 -22.90 21.09
N ASP A 217 3.78 -22.58 22.33
CA ASP A 217 3.95 -23.57 23.41
C ASP A 217 2.61 -24.11 23.92
N ASN A 218 1.54 -23.30 23.82
CA ASN A 218 0.18 -23.64 24.24
C ASN A 218 -0.76 -23.97 23.08
N VAL A 219 -0.21 -24.11 21.86
CA VAL A 219 -0.96 -24.43 20.65
C VAL A 219 -0.39 -25.71 20.05
N LEU A 220 -1.26 -26.69 19.88
CA LEU A 220 -0.95 -27.98 19.27
C LEU A 220 -1.27 -27.93 17.78
N LEU A 221 -0.39 -28.53 16.99
CA LEU A 221 -0.51 -28.64 15.54
C LEU A 221 -0.62 -30.10 15.12
N ASP A 222 -1.42 -30.36 14.08
CA ASP A 222 -1.49 -31.68 13.44
C ASP A 222 -0.33 -31.92 12.46
N ASP A 223 -0.28 -33.12 11.87
CA ASP A 223 0.75 -33.51 10.88
C ASP A 223 0.76 -32.63 9.61
N SER A 224 -0.28 -31.80 9.41
CA SER A 224 -0.40 -30.84 8.31
C SER A 224 -0.14 -29.40 8.78
N THR A 225 0.51 -29.23 9.94
CA THR A 225 0.86 -27.94 10.57
C THR A 225 -0.33 -27.03 10.83
N ARG A 226 -1.53 -27.60 11.00
CA ARG A 226 -2.74 -26.83 11.34
C ARG A 226 -3.07 -26.94 12.80
N VAL A 227 -3.67 -25.88 13.35
CA VAL A 227 -4.06 -25.84 14.77
C VAL A 227 -5.07 -26.94 15.07
N SER A 228 -4.64 -27.91 15.86
CA SER A 228 -5.42 -29.06 16.30
C SER A 228 -5.81 -28.96 17.77
N GLY A 229 -5.16 -28.08 18.55
CA GLY A 229 -5.48 -27.86 19.96
C GLY A 229 -5.01 -26.51 20.51
N ILE A 230 -5.79 -25.96 21.44
CA ILE A 230 -5.42 -24.85 22.32
C ILE A 230 -5.51 -25.39 23.74
N VAL A 231 -4.41 -25.26 24.47
CA VAL A 231 -4.27 -25.76 25.84
C VAL A 231 -3.90 -24.63 26.79
N ASP A 232 -3.99 -24.94 28.07
CA ASP A 232 -3.62 -24.08 29.20
C ASP A 232 -4.31 -22.71 29.30
N PHE A 233 -5.48 -22.71 29.96
CA PHE A 233 -6.24 -21.50 30.24
C PHE A 233 -5.84 -20.84 31.58
N GLY A 234 -4.59 -21.04 32.03
CA GLY A 234 -4.11 -20.60 33.35
C GLY A 234 -4.11 -19.08 33.57
N ASP A 235 -3.86 -18.33 32.50
CA ASP A 235 -3.57 -16.89 32.55
C ASP A 235 -4.74 -16.01 32.07
N LEU A 236 -5.96 -16.56 32.02
CA LEU A 236 -7.17 -15.82 31.68
C LEU A 236 -7.33 -14.57 32.55
N THR A 237 -7.35 -13.39 31.93
CA THR A 237 -7.63 -12.12 32.62
C THR A 237 -8.45 -11.18 31.73
N HIS A 238 -9.09 -10.19 32.35
CA HIS A 238 -9.83 -9.14 31.66
C HIS A 238 -8.91 -7.97 31.30
N THR A 239 -8.49 -7.89 30.04
CA THR A 239 -7.58 -6.85 29.52
C THR A 239 -7.87 -6.54 28.04
N ALA A 240 -7.01 -5.77 27.38
CA ALA A 240 -7.17 -5.39 25.98
C ALA A 240 -7.22 -6.61 25.04
N LEU A 241 -8.26 -6.72 24.23
CA LEU A 241 -8.52 -7.83 23.31
C LEU A 241 -7.38 -8.07 22.31
N VAL A 242 -6.68 -6.99 21.92
CA VAL A 242 -5.56 -7.07 20.99
C VAL A 242 -4.35 -7.81 21.57
N ASN A 243 -4.27 -8.00 22.89
CA ASN A 243 -3.13 -8.65 23.54
C ASN A 243 -2.99 -10.13 23.11
N ASP A 244 -4.09 -10.87 22.94
CA ASP A 244 -4.04 -12.25 22.41
C ASP A 244 -3.40 -12.31 21.02
N LEU A 245 -3.69 -11.33 20.15
CA LEU A 245 -3.03 -11.22 18.85
C LEU A 245 -1.55 -10.89 19.03
N VAL A 246 -1.21 -9.90 19.85
CA VAL A 246 0.18 -9.46 20.08
C VAL A 246 1.06 -10.61 20.60
N ILE A 247 0.54 -11.42 21.53
CA ILE A 247 1.22 -12.59 22.07
C ILE A 247 1.47 -13.63 20.97
N ALA A 248 0.44 -13.91 20.14
CA ALA A 248 0.57 -14.80 18.99
C ALA A 248 1.54 -14.28 17.91
N LEU A 249 1.65 -12.95 17.72
CA LEU A 249 2.63 -12.37 16.81
C LEU A 249 4.04 -12.57 17.35
N ALA A 250 4.27 -12.26 18.63
CA ALA A 250 5.59 -12.41 19.25
C ALA A 250 6.12 -13.86 19.17
N SER A 251 5.24 -14.88 19.24
CA SER A 251 5.61 -16.29 19.18
C SER A 251 6.05 -16.78 17.79
N VAL A 252 5.64 -16.13 16.69
CA VAL A 252 5.95 -16.56 15.32
C VAL A 252 7.04 -15.74 14.63
N MET A 253 7.40 -14.60 15.23
CA MET A 253 8.30 -13.63 14.61
C MET A 253 9.79 -13.97 14.80
N TYR A 254 10.19 -14.63 15.90
CA TYR A 254 11.61 -14.94 16.11
C TYR A 254 12.09 -16.08 15.20
N ARG A 255 13.40 -16.14 14.95
CA ARG A 255 14.08 -17.12 14.07
C ARG A 255 13.66 -17.09 12.58
N ARG A 256 13.07 -15.99 12.09
CA ARG A 256 12.78 -15.81 10.66
C ARG A 256 13.64 -14.73 10.00
N GLU A 257 13.90 -14.89 8.70
CA GLU A 257 14.63 -13.89 7.90
C GLU A 257 13.86 -12.56 7.79
N ASP A 258 12.55 -12.59 7.55
CA ASP A 258 11.66 -11.43 7.65
C ASP A 258 10.56 -11.68 8.71
N PRO A 259 10.72 -11.16 9.95
CA PRO A 259 9.73 -11.34 11.01
C PRO A 259 8.41 -10.60 10.72
N ILE A 260 8.45 -9.52 9.93
CA ILE A 260 7.25 -8.73 9.64
C ILE A 260 6.32 -9.49 8.72
N ASP A 261 6.83 -10.23 7.74
CA ASP A 261 5.98 -10.96 6.79
C ASP A 261 5.19 -12.10 7.48
N ALA A 262 5.81 -12.78 8.45
CA ALA A 262 5.13 -13.77 9.28
C ALA A 262 4.02 -13.12 10.13
N ALA A 263 4.34 -12.00 10.80
CA ALA A 263 3.36 -11.23 11.56
C ALA A 263 2.20 -10.77 10.68
N GLN A 264 2.47 -10.32 9.45
CA GLN A 264 1.43 -9.92 8.51
C GLN A 264 0.51 -11.08 8.11
N ALA A 265 1.01 -12.32 7.99
CA ALA A 265 0.18 -13.49 7.69
C ALA A 265 -0.80 -13.79 8.83
N VAL A 266 -0.31 -13.80 10.07
CA VAL A 266 -1.15 -13.97 11.28
C VAL A 266 -2.17 -12.83 11.40
N ILE A 267 -1.75 -11.57 11.21
CA ILE A 267 -2.66 -10.41 11.24
C ILE A 267 -3.77 -10.60 10.20
N ARG A 268 -3.44 -10.95 8.95
CA ARG A 268 -4.43 -11.21 7.89
C ARG A 268 -5.43 -12.30 8.28
N GLY A 269 -4.95 -13.37 8.90
CA GLY A 269 -5.77 -14.42 9.47
C GLY A 269 -6.75 -13.89 10.53
N TYR A 270 -6.22 -13.14 11.50
CA TYR A 270 -7.00 -12.53 12.57
C TYR A 270 -8.10 -11.61 12.05
N VAL A 271 -7.74 -10.66 11.17
CA VAL A 271 -8.69 -9.67 10.63
C VAL A 271 -9.71 -10.25 9.65
N SER A 272 -9.52 -11.50 9.20
CA SER A 272 -10.54 -12.23 8.44
C SER A 272 -11.74 -12.65 9.30
N VAL A 273 -11.56 -12.74 10.62
CA VAL A 273 -12.59 -13.15 11.60
C VAL A 273 -13.03 -11.96 12.46
N THR A 274 -12.07 -11.19 12.99
CA THR A 274 -12.33 -10.06 13.90
C THR A 274 -11.57 -8.82 13.40
N PRO A 275 -12.25 -7.77 12.91
CA PRO A 275 -11.58 -6.57 12.45
C PRO A 275 -10.89 -5.85 13.61
N LEU A 276 -9.70 -5.31 13.34
CA LEU A 276 -8.99 -4.41 14.23
C LEU A 276 -9.50 -2.98 14.07
N GLU A 277 -9.58 -2.25 15.18
CA GLU A 277 -9.87 -0.82 15.19
C GLU A 277 -8.61 -0.02 14.82
N ASP A 278 -8.81 1.25 14.43
CA ASP A 278 -7.70 2.11 13.98
C ASP A 278 -6.64 2.28 15.07
N GLU A 279 -7.06 2.42 16.34
CA GLU A 279 -6.16 2.59 17.48
C GLU A 279 -5.36 1.32 17.77
N GLU A 280 -6.02 0.15 17.81
CA GLU A 280 -5.35 -1.16 17.97
C GLU A 280 -4.31 -1.38 16.86
N THR A 281 -4.70 -1.07 15.62
CA THR A 281 -3.82 -1.22 14.44
C THR A 281 -2.60 -0.32 14.51
N ARG A 282 -2.74 0.90 15.03
CA ARG A 282 -1.64 1.87 15.20
C ARG A 282 -0.60 1.37 16.20
N LEU A 283 -1.04 0.69 17.26
CA LEU A 283 -0.23 0.28 18.41
C LEU A 283 0.42 -1.11 18.27
N LEU A 284 0.07 -1.90 17.25
CA LEU A 284 0.55 -3.30 17.12
C LEU A 284 2.07 -3.46 17.31
N ALA A 285 2.89 -2.64 16.66
CA ALA A 285 4.34 -2.77 16.77
C ALA A 285 4.87 -2.36 18.16
N ASP A 286 4.25 -1.37 18.80
CA ASP A 286 4.62 -0.95 20.15
C ASP A 286 4.27 -2.04 21.17
N LEU A 287 3.08 -2.66 21.02
CA LEU A 287 2.62 -3.77 21.87
C LEU A 287 3.47 -5.04 21.67
N VAL A 288 3.86 -5.38 20.43
CA VAL A 288 4.79 -6.49 20.18
C VAL A 288 6.13 -6.25 20.84
N ALA A 289 6.68 -5.04 20.74
CA ALA A 289 7.93 -4.69 21.41
C ALA A 289 7.79 -4.79 22.94
N ALA A 290 6.69 -4.28 23.50
CA ALA A 290 6.38 -4.40 24.93
C ALA A 290 6.25 -5.85 25.38
N ARG A 291 5.65 -6.74 24.58
CA ARG A 291 5.58 -8.18 24.88
C ARG A 291 6.95 -8.84 24.93
N LEU A 292 7.85 -8.51 23.99
CA LEU A 292 9.22 -9.02 24.01
C LEU A 292 10.01 -8.53 25.23
N VAL A 293 9.82 -7.27 25.62
CA VAL A 293 10.40 -6.72 26.87
C VAL A 293 9.83 -7.42 28.10
N THR A 294 8.51 -7.59 28.15
CA THR A 294 7.81 -8.29 29.25
C THR A 294 8.41 -9.66 29.48
N TRP A 295 8.54 -10.44 28.40
CA TRP A 295 9.16 -11.76 28.48
C TRP A 295 10.62 -11.71 28.92
N GLY A 296 11.44 -10.88 28.28
CA GLY A 296 12.88 -10.82 28.55
C GLY A 296 13.22 -10.32 29.96
N VAL A 297 12.48 -9.33 30.47
CA VAL A 297 12.69 -8.75 31.81
C VAL A 297 12.22 -9.72 32.90
N ILE A 298 11.05 -10.34 32.76
CA ILE A 298 10.55 -11.30 33.74
C ILE A 298 11.48 -12.51 33.84
N VAL A 299 11.98 -13.04 32.72
CA VAL A 299 12.95 -14.14 32.77
C VAL A 299 14.24 -13.70 33.45
N ALA A 300 14.76 -12.51 33.14
CA ALA A 300 15.98 -11.99 33.79
C ALA A 300 15.81 -11.86 35.31
N TRP A 301 14.69 -11.30 35.76
CA TRP A 301 14.34 -11.22 37.18
C TRP A 301 14.27 -12.59 37.85
N ARG A 302 13.65 -13.59 37.21
CA ARG A 302 13.56 -14.95 37.75
C ARG A 302 14.92 -15.63 37.88
N VAL A 303 15.80 -15.45 36.90
CA VAL A 303 17.17 -16.00 36.93
C VAL A 303 17.99 -15.37 38.07
N ASP A 304 17.78 -14.08 38.34
CA ASP A 304 18.49 -13.32 39.37
C ASP A 304 18.00 -13.67 40.79
N GLU A 305 16.69 -13.63 41.02
CA GLU A 305 16.09 -13.78 42.36
C GLU A 305 15.71 -15.22 42.72
N HIS A 306 15.46 -16.09 41.74
CA HIS A 306 15.00 -17.47 41.93
C HIS A 306 15.77 -18.50 41.06
N PRO A 307 17.12 -18.50 41.09
CA PRO A 307 17.96 -19.32 40.20
C PRO A 307 17.71 -20.83 40.33
N GLU A 308 17.22 -21.29 41.48
CA GLU A 308 16.88 -22.69 41.74
C GLU A 308 15.64 -23.20 40.99
N LYS A 309 14.90 -22.31 40.31
CA LYS A 309 13.65 -22.62 39.59
C LYS A 309 13.74 -22.45 38.06
N THR A 310 14.92 -22.16 37.53
CA THR A 310 15.15 -21.71 36.13
C THR A 310 15.71 -22.79 35.20
N ASP A 311 15.19 -24.02 35.25
CA ASP A 311 15.67 -25.11 34.37
C ASP A 311 14.93 -25.19 33.00
N HIS A 312 13.82 -24.44 32.81
CA HIS A 312 12.96 -24.54 31.61
C HIS A 312 12.59 -23.20 30.93
N THR A 313 12.95 -22.05 31.51
CA THR A 313 12.38 -20.72 31.16
C THR A 313 13.31 -19.79 30.38
N VAL A 314 14.45 -20.29 29.88
CA VAL A 314 15.49 -19.47 29.20
C VAL A 314 15.55 -19.74 27.69
N ASP A 315 14.94 -20.82 27.21
CA ASP A 315 14.98 -21.15 25.78
C ASP A 315 14.21 -20.09 24.95
N GLY A 316 14.80 -19.67 23.84
CA GLY A 316 14.26 -18.62 22.96
C GLY A 316 14.39 -17.18 23.44
N VAL A 317 14.68 -16.89 24.72
CA VAL A 317 14.71 -15.51 25.26
C VAL A 317 15.74 -14.64 24.53
N ASP A 318 16.90 -15.21 24.22
CA ASP A 318 17.93 -14.55 23.42
C ASP A 318 17.45 -14.21 22.00
N ASP A 319 16.58 -15.04 21.42
CA ASP A 319 16.00 -14.77 20.10
C ASP A 319 14.94 -13.67 20.17
N GLY A 320 14.20 -13.57 21.28
CA GLY A 320 13.32 -12.45 21.58
C GLY A 320 14.08 -11.12 21.63
N TRP A 321 15.23 -11.08 22.33
CA TRP A 321 16.09 -9.88 22.36
C TRP A 321 16.67 -9.53 20.98
N LYS A 322 17.04 -10.52 20.16
CA LYS A 322 17.49 -10.28 18.78
C LYS A 322 16.37 -9.69 17.92
N LEU A 323 15.16 -10.23 18.03
CA LEU A 323 13.99 -9.71 17.33
C LEU A 323 13.70 -8.26 17.74
N LEU A 324 13.70 -7.98 19.05
CA LEU A 324 13.47 -6.63 19.56
C LEU A 324 14.49 -5.62 19.01
N ARG A 325 15.77 -6.03 18.96
CA ARG A 325 16.83 -5.22 18.37
C ARG A 325 16.58 -4.96 16.87
N SER A 326 16.19 -5.99 16.12
CA SER A 326 15.85 -5.86 14.70
C SER A 326 14.70 -4.88 14.47
N LEU A 327 13.67 -4.91 15.33
CA LEU A 327 12.54 -3.97 15.27
C LEU A 327 12.98 -2.53 15.60
N ASP A 328 13.86 -2.34 16.59
CA ASP A 328 14.43 -1.03 16.95
C ASP A 328 15.30 -0.47 15.81
N GLU A 329 16.19 -1.28 15.23
CA GLU A 329 17.06 -0.92 14.10
C GLU A 329 16.26 -0.60 12.82
N MET A 330 15.16 -1.33 12.56
CA MET A 330 14.23 -1.03 11.47
C MET A 330 13.48 0.30 11.69
N GLY A 331 13.32 0.71 12.95
CA GLY A 331 12.44 1.78 13.37
C GLY A 331 11.01 1.29 13.59
N ILE A 332 10.53 1.38 14.84
CA ILE A 332 9.19 0.91 15.24
C ILE A 332 8.05 1.55 14.43
N ASP A 333 8.20 2.81 13.97
CA ASP A 333 7.19 3.44 13.11
C ASP A 333 7.15 2.84 11.69
N VAL A 334 8.27 2.29 11.18
CA VAL A 334 8.29 1.53 9.93
C VAL A 334 7.60 0.18 10.11
N ALA A 335 7.93 -0.53 11.20
CA ALA A 335 7.27 -1.78 11.55
C ALA A 335 5.75 -1.58 11.72
N SER A 336 5.34 -0.55 12.46
CA SER A 336 3.93 -0.16 12.64
C SER A 336 3.22 0.05 11.31
N ARG A 337 3.82 0.80 10.36
CA ARG A 337 3.24 0.98 9.02
C ARG A 337 3.09 -0.34 8.24
N ARG A 338 4.07 -1.24 8.33
CA ARG A 338 4.01 -2.56 7.66
C ARG A 338 2.93 -3.46 8.27
N LEU A 339 2.82 -3.53 9.59
CA LEU A 339 1.79 -4.33 10.27
C LEU A 339 0.38 -3.76 10.03
N ARG A 340 0.23 -2.43 10.09
CA ARG A 340 -1.01 -1.72 9.76
C ARG A 340 -1.52 -2.03 8.37
N THR A 341 -0.62 -2.18 7.40
CA THR A 341 -0.99 -2.56 6.03
C THR A 341 -1.70 -3.91 5.98
N ALA A 342 -1.22 -4.91 6.74
CA ALA A 342 -1.86 -6.22 6.80
C ALA A 342 -3.21 -6.19 7.54
N ALA A 343 -3.32 -5.40 8.61
CA ALA A 343 -4.57 -5.22 9.35
C ALA A 343 -5.67 -4.56 8.49
N LEU A 344 -5.28 -3.65 7.59
CA LEU A 344 -6.20 -2.98 6.67
C LEU A 344 -6.45 -3.77 5.37
N ALA A 345 -5.68 -4.83 5.10
CA ALA A 345 -5.79 -5.58 3.85
C ALA A 345 -7.12 -6.33 3.71
N SER A 346 -7.79 -6.71 4.80
CA SER A 346 -9.13 -7.33 4.77
C SER A 346 -10.25 -6.35 4.40
N ASN A 347 -9.99 -5.04 4.43
CA ASN A 347 -10.91 -4.01 3.91
C ASN A 347 -10.70 -3.71 2.41
N VAL A 348 -9.72 -4.37 1.76
CA VAL A 348 -9.49 -4.26 0.32
C VAL A 348 -10.18 -5.47 -0.34
N PRO A 349 -11.25 -5.29 -1.15
CA PRO A 349 -12.07 -6.40 -1.67
C PRO A 349 -11.36 -7.31 -2.70
N TYR A 350 -10.06 -7.15 -2.91
CA TYR A 350 -9.33 -7.84 -3.97
C TYR A 350 -8.68 -9.12 -3.41
N SER A 351 -9.32 -10.27 -3.65
CA SER A 351 -8.64 -11.57 -3.53
C SER A 351 -7.37 -11.55 -4.39
N ARG A 352 -6.22 -11.98 -3.84
CA ARG A 352 -4.97 -12.17 -4.59
C ARG A 352 -5.11 -13.34 -5.58
N MET A 353 -5.82 -13.10 -6.67
CA MET A 353 -5.94 -14.02 -7.81
C MET A 353 -4.62 -14.07 -8.58
N ASP A 354 -4.28 -15.25 -9.09
CA ASP A 354 -3.13 -15.42 -9.97
C ASP A 354 -3.23 -14.49 -11.21
N THR A 355 -2.09 -13.95 -11.63
CA THR A 355 -2.04 -12.97 -12.73
C THR A 355 -2.57 -13.55 -14.03
N SER A 356 -2.27 -14.81 -14.34
CA SER A 356 -2.72 -15.46 -15.59
C SER A 356 -4.23 -15.68 -15.60
N GLU A 357 -4.82 -16.01 -14.45
CA GLU A 357 -6.27 -16.13 -14.29
C GLU A 357 -6.93 -14.76 -14.46
N LEU A 358 -6.39 -13.71 -13.82
CA LEU A 358 -6.93 -12.35 -13.94
C LEU A 358 -6.87 -11.85 -15.39
N VAL A 359 -5.78 -12.08 -16.11
CA VAL A 359 -5.66 -11.74 -17.55
C VAL A 359 -6.73 -12.49 -18.36
N SER A 360 -6.94 -13.77 -18.09
CA SER A 360 -7.95 -14.58 -18.78
C SER A 360 -9.38 -14.06 -18.54
N ARG A 361 -9.70 -13.72 -17.28
CA ARG A 361 -10.98 -13.09 -16.93
C ARG A 361 -11.12 -11.72 -17.58
N ARG A 362 -10.08 -10.88 -17.54
CA ARG A 362 -10.05 -9.55 -18.15
C ARG A 362 -10.34 -9.62 -19.65
N ARG A 363 -9.66 -10.50 -20.40
CA ARG A 363 -9.89 -10.67 -21.85
C ARG A 363 -11.33 -11.03 -22.17
N ARG A 364 -11.96 -11.87 -21.34
CA ARG A 364 -13.36 -12.26 -21.49
C ARG A 364 -14.34 -11.10 -21.25
N VAL A 365 -14.05 -10.18 -20.33
CA VAL A 365 -15.00 -9.13 -19.93
C VAL A 365 -14.71 -7.74 -20.53
N LEU A 366 -13.44 -7.42 -20.81
CA LEU A 366 -12.99 -6.15 -21.37
C LEU A 366 -12.50 -6.27 -22.83
N GLY A 367 -12.50 -7.47 -23.40
CA GLY A 367 -12.12 -7.71 -24.79
C GLY A 367 -10.67 -7.33 -25.09
N SER A 368 -10.49 -6.55 -26.15
CA SER A 368 -9.19 -6.09 -26.66
C SER A 368 -8.65 -4.82 -25.99
N SER A 369 -9.17 -4.45 -24.82
CA SER A 369 -8.60 -3.33 -24.04
C SER A 369 -7.11 -3.56 -23.79
N PRO A 370 -6.23 -2.60 -24.14
CA PRO A 370 -4.78 -2.82 -24.16
C PRO A 370 -4.21 -3.13 -22.77
N LEU A 371 -3.09 -3.84 -22.77
CA LEU A 371 -2.23 -4.08 -21.63
C LEU A 371 -0.80 -3.72 -22.02
N SER A 372 -0.08 -3.07 -21.12
CA SER A 372 1.35 -2.80 -21.28
C SER A 372 2.17 -4.07 -21.06
N TYR A 373 3.32 -4.14 -21.73
CA TYR A 373 4.30 -5.22 -21.67
C TYR A 373 3.80 -6.56 -22.26
N ARG A 374 4.76 -7.41 -22.65
CA ARG A 374 4.50 -8.80 -23.09
C ARG A 374 3.96 -9.65 -21.94
N ASP A 375 4.52 -9.43 -20.73
CA ASP A 375 4.10 -10.05 -19.48
C ASP A 375 3.45 -8.98 -18.56
N PRO A 376 2.11 -8.84 -18.60
CA PRO A 376 1.42 -7.84 -17.79
C PRO A 376 1.58 -8.10 -16.29
N THR A 377 1.64 -7.02 -15.50
CA THR A 377 1.80 -7.10 -14.04
C THR A 377 0.48 -6.82 -13.32
N HIS A 378 0.10 -7.68 -12.37
CA HIS A 378 -1.04 -7.46 -11.48
C HIS A 378 -0.62 -6.61 -10.28
N PHE A 379 -0.76 -5.28 -10.39
CA PHE A 379 -0.53 -4.37 -9.28
C PHE A 379 -1.73 -4.31 -8.33
N VAL A 380 -1.46 -4.33 -7.02
CA VAL A 380 -2.48 -4.30 -5.96
C VAL A 380 -2.31 -3.12 -5.00
N ARG A 381 -1.15 -2.43 -5.04
CA ARG A 381 -0.84 -1.28 -4.18
C ARG A 381 0.16 -0.36 -4.88
N GLY A 382 0.13 0.92 -4.53
CA GLY A 382 1.18 1.88 -4.88
C GLY A 382 1.49 2.81 -3.72
N GLU A 383 2.68 3.41 -3.73
CA GLU A 383 3.17 4.37 -2.74
C GLU A 383 4.25 5.26 -3.36
N GLY A 384 4.04 6.58 -3.41
CA GLY A 384 5.02 7.50 -4.00
C GLY A 384 5.30 7.15 -5.47
N ALA A 385 6.57 6.85 -5.80
CA ALA A 385 7.00 6.38 -7.12
C ALA A 385 7.03 4.84 -7.26
N TRP A 386 6.48 4.08 -6.31
CA TRP A 386 6.52 2.61 -6.31
C TRP A 386 5.15 1.99 -6.52
N LEU A 387 5.12 0.91 -7.30
CA LEU A 387 3.97 0.01 -7.48
C LEU A 387 4.31 -1.38 -6.95
N PHE A 388 3.34 -2.08 -6.35
CA PHE A 388 3.53 -3.39 -5.74
C PHE A 388 2.58 -4.39 -6.38
N ASP A 389 3.14 -5.51 -6.83
CA ASP A 389 2.35 -6.61 -7.37
C ASP A 389 1.69 -7.44 -6.27
N SER A 390 0.85 -8.41 -6.67
CA SER A 390 0.14 -9.28 -5.73
C SER A 390 1.04 -10.14 -4.84
N SER A 391 2.33 -10.30 -5.20
CA SER A 391 3.34 -10.99 -4.38
C SER A 391 4.06 -10.07 -3.39
N GLY A 392 3.87 -8.74 -3.51
CA GLY A 392 4.58 -7.73 -2.71
C GLY A 392 5.85 -7.20 -3.37
N ARG A 393 6.21 -7.68 -4.57
CA ARG A 393 7.37 -7.17 -5.30
C ARG A 393 7.12 -5.73 -5.74
N ARG A 394 8.10 -4.85 -5.47
CA ARG A 394 8.05 -3.43 -5.87
C ARG A 394 8.59 -3.20 -7.28
N TYR A 395 7.99 -2.26 -7.99
CA TYR A 395 8.34 -1.78 -9.32
C TYR A 395 8.44 -0.26 -9.29
N LEU A 396 9.52 0.28 -9.82
CA LEU A 396 9.72 1.72 -9.94
C LEU A 396 8.86 2.26 -11.08
N ASP A 397 8.03 3.25 -10.77
CA ASP A 397 7.17 3.90 -11.75
C ASP A 397 7.86 5.12 -12.37
N ALA A 398 8.37 4.92 -13.59
CA ALA A 398 8.96 5.95 -14.41
C ALA A 398 8.04 6.37 -15.59
N TYR A 399 6.73 6.14 -15.50
CA TYR A 399 5.79 6.31 -16.62
C TYR A 399 4.51 7.09 -16.32
N ASN A 400 3.88 6.87 -15.16
CA ASN A 400 2.56 7.42 -14.87
C ASN A 400 2.64 8.91 -14.47
N ASN A 401 1.98 9.78 -15.23
CA ASN A 401 1.72 11.16 -14.81
C ASN A 401 0.36 11.36 -14.14
N VAL A 402 -0.50 10.35 -14.14
CA VAL A 402 -1.84 10.47 -13.54
C VAL A 402 -1.69 10.63 -12.03
N GLN A 403 -0.82 9.84 -11.40
CA GLN A 403 -0.42 9.98 -10.01
C GLN A 403 0.69 11.03 -9.86
N VAL A 404 0.39 12.26 -10.28
CA VAL A 404 1.35 13.38 -10.37
C VAL A 404 2.06 13.68 -9.04
N VAL A 405 1.38 13.55 -7.90
CA VAL A 405 1.97 13.72 -6.55
C VAL A 405 2.23 12.38 -5.85
N GLY A 406 2.31 11.29 -6.63
CA GLY A 406 2.62 9.95 -6.14
C GLY A 406 1.39 9.09 -5.85
N HIS A 407 1.60 7.77 -5.90
CA HIS A 407 0.58 6.77 -5.65
C HIS A 407 0.09 6.79 -4.21
N ALA A 408 -1.22 6.60 -4.03
CA ALA A 408 -1.90 6.55 -2.73
C ALA A 408 -1.61 7.76 -1.82
N HIS A 409 -1.43 8.96 -2.41
CA HIS A 409 -1.08 10.17 -1.67
C HIS A 409 -2.07 10.45 -0.52
N PRO A 410 -1.62 10.48 0.75
CA PRO A 410 -2.50 10.51 1.92
C PRO A 410 -3.35 11.79 1.96
N GLY A 411 -2.78 12.94 1.57
CA GLY A 411 -3.51 14.22 1.52
C GLY A 411 -4.67 14.20 0.52
N VAL A 412 -4.46 13.62 -0.68
CA VAL A 412 -5.50 13.55 -1.72
C VAL A 412 -6.59 12.55 -1.32
N ALA A 413 -6.20 11.40 -0.75
CA ALA A 413 -7.14 10.41 -0.24
C ALA A 413 -8.01 10.96 0.89
N ALA A 414 -7.40 11.68 1.84
CA ALA A 414 -8.12 12.33 2.95
C ALA A 414 -9.08 13.42 2.46
N ALA A 415 -8.66 14.28 1.53
CA ALA A 415 -9.51 15.33 0.96
C ALA A 415 -10.72 14.73 0.23
N THR A 416 -10.50 13.72 -0.62
CA THR A 416 -11.56 13.02 -1.37
C THR A 416 -12.53 12.32 -0.43
N GLY A 417 -12.02 11.48 0.49
CA GLY A 417 -12.85 10.73 1.44
C GLY A 417 -13.61 11.64 2.40
N GLY A 418 -12.97 12.73 2.84
CA GLY A 418 -13.58 13.75 3.69
C GLY A 418 -14.74 14.46 3.00
N GLN A 419 -14.57 14.85 1.73
CA GLN A 419 -15.63 15.52 0.98
C GLN A 419 -16.78 14.59 0.61
N VAL A 420 -16.50 13.33 0.21
CA VAL A 420 -17.54 12.32 -0.07
C VAL A 420 -18.45 12.09 1.14
N ARG A 421 -17.90 12.04 2.35
CA ARG A 421 -18.68 11.89 3.59
C ARG A 421 -19.57 13.09 3.91
N LYS A 422 -19.29 14.25 3.31
CA LYS A 422 -20.06 15.49 3.50
C LYS A 422 -21.12 15.68 2.42
N LEU A 423 -20.69 15.80 1.15
CA LEU A 423 -21.57 16.07 0.03
C LEU A 423 -20.90 15.75 -1.32
N ALA A 424 -21.61 15.00 -2.15
CA ALA A 424 -21.33 14.82 -3.58
C ALA A 424 -22.57 15.23 -4.39
N THR A 425 -22.48 16.30 -5.17
CA THR A 425 -23.60 16.83 -5.97
C THR A 425 -23.10 17.59 -7.20
N ASN A 426 -24.02 18.01 -8.08
CA ASN A 426 -23.71 18.79 -9.27
C ASN A 426 -23.64 20.30 -9.00
N THR A 427 -23.09 21.07 -9.95
CA THR A 427 -22.80 22.51 -9.85
C THR A 427 -24.00 23.45 -9.98
N ARG A 428 -25.24 22.94 -10.11
CA ARG A 428 -26.44 23.80 -10.04
C ARG A 428 -26.76 24.27 -8.62
N TYR A 429 -26.19 23.63 -7.61
CA TYR A 429 -26.25 24.05 -6.23
C TYR A 429 -24.93 24.69 -5.82
N LEU A 430 -25.00 25.77 -5.04
CA LEU A 430 -23.80 26.50 -4.61
C LEU A 430 -22.91 25.63 -3.70
N HIS A 431 -21.61 25.67 -3.97
CA HIS A 431 -20.58 25.05 -3.14
C HIS A 431 -19.25 25.78 -3.36
N GLU A 432 -18.44 25.93 -2.31
CA GLU A 432 -17.20 26.71 -2.35
C GLU A 432 -16.10 26.02 -3.18
N ALA A 433 -15.97 24.70 -3.06
CA ALA A 433 -14.90 23.93 -3.74
C ALA A 433 -14.73 24.20 -5.26
N PRO A 434 -15.79 24.17 -6.12
CA PRO A 434 -15.61 24.50 -7.54
C PRO A 434 -15.21 25.96 -7.79
N VAL A 435 -15.67 26.89 -6.94
CA VAL A 435 -15.29 28.31 -7.04
C VAL A 435 -13.82 28.49 -6.67
N MET A 436 -13.40 27.95 -5.52
CA MET A 436 -12.01 27.99 -5.06
C MET A 436 -11.04 27.36 -6.07
N LEU A 437 -11.41 26.22 -6.65
CA LEU A 437 -10.59 25.57 -7.66
C LEU A 437 -10.47 26.44 -8.93
N ALA A 438 -11.57 27.01 -9.40
CA ALA A 438 -11.55 27.90 -10.55
C ALA A 438 -10.68 29.13 -10.29
N GLU A 439 -10.82 29.78 -9.14
CA GLU A 439 -10.00 30.93 -8.74
C GLU A 439 -8.50 30.58 -8.69
N ARG A 440 -8.13 29.42 -8.14
CA ARG A 440 -6.73 28.96 -8.11
C ARG A 440 -6.17 28.65 -9.49
N ILE A 441 -6.96 28.05 -10.37
CA ILE A 441 -6.54 27.80 -11.75
C ILE A 441 -6.32 29.15 -12.46
N LEU A 442 -7.29 30.06 -12.39
CA LEU A 442 -7.20 31.38 -13.04
C LEU A 442 -6.02 32.20 -12.53
N ALA A 443 -5.69 32.12 -11.23
CA ALA A 443 -4.52 32.80 -10.66
C ALA A 443 -3.17 32.34 -11.24
N THR A 444 -3.13 31.25 -12.01
CA THR A 444 -1.93 30.72 -12.67
C THR A 444 -1.91 30.97 -14.18
N MET A 445 -2.96 31.59 -14.73
CA MET A 445 -3.16 31.81 -16.16
C MET A 445 -2.88 33.28 -16.53
N PRO A 446 -2.63 33.59 -17.82
CA PRO A 446 -2.66 34.96 -18.32
C PRO A 446 -4.02 35.63 -18.02
N ASP A 447 -4.01 36.94 -17.73
CA ASP A 447 -5.19 37.72 -17.31
C ASP A 447 -6.34 37.66 -18.33
N GLU A 448 -6.03 37.43 -19.61
CA GLU A 448 -7.01 37.29 -20.69
C GLU A 448 -7.90 36.05 -20.52
N LEU A 449 -7.39 34.99 -19.88
CA LEU A 449 -8.10 33.73 -19.66
C LEU A 449 -8.83 33.79 -18.31
N ASP A 450 -10.11 34.18 -18.34
CA ASP A 450 -10.88 34.56 -17.15
C ASP A 450 -12.08 33.64 -16.83
N ARG A 451 -12.26 32.53 -17.55
CA ARG A 451 -13.34 31.55 -17.30
C ARG A 451 -12.84 30.12 -17.25
N VAL A 452 -13.41 29.34 -16.32
CA VAL A 452 -13.16 27.91 -16.17
C VAL A 452 -14.47 27.14 -16.38
N MET A 453 -14.40 26.08 -17.18
CA MET A 453 -15.49 25.13 -17.41
C MET A 453 -15.01 23.74 -17.04
N PHE A 454 -15.70 23.05 -16.14
CA PHE A 454 -15.28 21.74 -15.66
C PHE A 454 -15.96 20.58 -16.41
N VAL A 455 -15.18 19.52 -16.64
CA VAL A 455 -15.59 18.23 -17.21
C VAL A 455 -14.85 17.10 -16.47
N ASN A 456 -14.90 15.86 -16.95
CA ASN A 456 -14.44 14.69 -16.20
C ASN A 456 -13.21 14.00 -16.79
N SER A 457 -12.86 14.30 -18.05
CA SER A 457 -11.67 13.75 -18.71
C SER A 457 -11.02 14.73 -19.68
N GLY A 458 -9.76 14.47 -20.04
CA GLY A 458 -9.06 15.25 -21.07
C GLY A 458 -9.78 15.20 -22.43
N SER A 459 -10.35 14.05 -22.81
CA SER A 459 -11.15 13.93 -24.03
C SER A 459 -12.36 14.85 -24.04
N GLU A 460 -13.09 14.95 -22.91
CA GLU A 460 -14.21 15.89 -22.80
C GLU A 460 -13.74 17.36 -22.78
N ALA A 461 -12.56 17.63 -22.21
CA ALA A 461 -12.00 18.98 -22.20
C ALA A 461 -11.63 19.43 -23.61
N ASN A 462 -10.98 18.57 -24.39
CA ASN A 462 -10.64 18.84 -25.78
C ASN A 462 -11.88 18.87 -26.70
N ASP A 463 -12.89 18.05 -26.46
CA ASP A 463 -14.18 18.13 -27.18
C ASP A 463 -14.87 19.48 -26.90
N LEU A 464 -14.93 19.89 -25.63
CA LEU A 464 -15.50 21.18 -25.25
C LEU A 464 -14.68 22.35 -25.83
N ALA A 465 -13.36 22.27 -25.83
CA ALA A 465 -12.49 23.28 -26.43
C ALA A 465 -12.71 23.39 -27.95
N TRP A 466 -12.88 22.26 -28.65
CA TRP A 466 -13.23 22.24 -30.07
C TRP A 466 -14.60 22.90 -30.33
N ARG A 467 -15.59 22.61 -29.48
CA ARG A 467 -16.92 23.24 -29.56
C ARG A 467 -16.87 24.75 -29.29
N LEU A 468 -16.05 25.19 -28.34
CA LEU A 468 -15.82 26.62 -28.07
C LEU A 468 -15.20 27.31 -29.29
N ALA A 469 -14.16 26.73 -29.88
CA ALA A 469 -13.48 27.32 -31.04
C ALA A 469 -14.38 27.40 -32.28
N THR A 470 -15.10 26.32 -32.59
CA THR A 470 -16.05 26.31 -33.72
C THR A 470 -17.22 27.27 -33.52
N ALA A 471 -17.76 27.39 -32.30
CA ALA A 471 -18.82 28.35 -31.99
C ALA A 471 -18.34 29.81 -32.10
N ALA A 472 -17.12 30.10 -31.66
CA ALA A 472 -16.56 31.45 -31.66
C ALA A 472 -16.13 31.92 -33.07
N THR A 473 -15.55 31.02 -33.87
CA THR A 473 -15.02 31.36 -35.20
C THR A 473 -16.04 31.18 -36.32
N GLY A 474 -17.04 30.30 -36.14
CA GLY A 474 -17.91 29.81 -37.20
C GLY A 474 -17.20 28.87 -38.20
N GLY A 475 -15.91 28.60 -38.01
CA GLY A 475 -15.14 27.64 -38.80
C GLY A 475 -15.30 26.20 -38.30
N ASN A 476 -14.73 25.27 -39.06
CA ASN A 476 -14.66 23.84 -38.68
C ASN A 476 -13.34 23.18 -39.09
N GLY A 477 -12.37 23.95 -39.59
CA GLY A 477 -11.04 23.47 -39.97
C GLY A 477 -10.11 23.36 -38.77
N ALA A 478 -9.44 22.24 -38.58
CA ALA A 478 -8.43 22.07 -37.54
C ALA A 478 -7.03 21.93 -38.14
N ILE A 479 -6.03 22.40 -37.39
CA ILE A 479 -4.63 22.01 -37.62
C ILE A 479 -4.10 21.35 -36.34
N VAL A 480 -3.41 20.22 -36.49
CA VAL A 480 -2.80 19.44 -35.40
C VAL A 480 -1.40 18.96 -35.81
N SER A 481 -0.59 18.48 -34.87
CA SER A 481 0.70 17.86 -35.23
C SER A 481 0.53 16.51 -35.93
N ASN A 482 1.55 16.08 -36.68
CA ASN A 482 1.55 14.88 -37.51
C ASN A 482 1.12 13.60 -36.78
N TYR A 483 1.46 13.48 -35.50
CA TYR A 483 1.15 12.30 -34.70
C TYR A 483 0.47 12.66 -33.37
N ALA A 484 -0.39 13.68 -33.39
CA ALA A 484 -1.07 14.16 -32.20
C ALA A 484 -2.06 13.14 -31.60
N TYR A 485 -2.31 13.26 -30.29
CA TYR A 485 -3.40 12.58 -29.58
C TYR A 485 -4.11 13.55 -28.63
N HIS A 486 -5.40 13.76 -28.87
CA HIS A 486 -6.26 14.69 -28.11
C HIS A 486 -7.51 14.03 -27.50
N GLY A 487 -7.74 12.73 -27.72
CA GLY A 487 -8.78 11.97 -26.99
C GLY A 487 -9.62 11.06 -27.87
N ILE A 488 -10.73 10.55 -27.31
CA ILE A 488 -11.51 9.44 -27.87
C ILE A 488 -12.98 9.75 -28.21
N THR A 489 -13.39 11.02 -28.15
CA THR A 489 -14.71 11.45 -28.67
C THR A 489 -14.67 11.54 -30.20
N ASP A 490 -15.83 11.61 -30.87
CA ASP A 490 -15.87 11.77 -32.33
C ASP A 490 -15.07 12.99 -32.82
N ALA A 491 -15.17 14.13 -32.11
CA ALA A 491 -14.41 15.32 -32.43
C ALA A 491 -12.92 15.13 -32.17
N THR A 492 -12.54 14.70 -30.97
CA THR A 492 -11.11 14.57 -30.61
C THR A 492 -10.40 13.45 -31.36
N MET A 493 -11.10 12.39 -31.75
CA MET A 493 -10.56 11.32 -32.60
C MET A 493 -10.20 11.87 -33.99
N ALA A 494 -11.03 12.75 -34.56
CA ALA A 494 -10.68 13.46 -35.79
C ALA A 494 -9.43 14.32 -35.61
N LEU A 495 -9.17 14.83 -34.41
CA LEU A 495 -7.96 15.61 -34.07
C LEU A 495 -6.77 14.74 -33.64
N SER A 496 -6.86 13.41 -33.66
CA SER A 496 -5.83 12.49 -33.13
C SER A 496 -5.25 11.56 -34.22
N PRO A 497 -4.32 12.04 -35.07
CA PRO A 497 -3.71 11.23 -36.13
C PRO A 497 -3.11 9.89 -35.69
N ASP A 498 -2.57 9.81 -34.47
CA ASP A 498 -1.97 8.59 -33.89
C ASP A 498 -2.95 7.39 -33.87
N ILE A 499 -4.25 7.65 -33.79
CA ILE A 499 -5.29 6.62 -33.72
C ILE A 499 -6.21 6.59 -34.94
N TRP A 500 -5.84 7.29 -36.02
CA TRP A 500 -6.60 7.23 -37.27
C TRP A 500 -6.52 5.84 -37.89
N PRO A 501 -7.63 5.29 -38.40
CA PRO A 501 -7.59 4.11 -39.25
C PRO A 501 -6.64 4.31 -40.45
N ASP A 502 -5.96 3.24 -40.87
CA ASP A 502 -5.04 3.27 -42.01
C ASP A 502 -5.68 3.90 -43.25
N GLY A 503 -5.01 4.92 -43.81
CA GLY A 503 -5.46 5.65 -45.00
C GLY A 503 -6.63 6.60 -44.77
N SER A 504 -7.09 6.79 -43.54
CA SER A 504 -8.09 7.80 -43.20
C SER A 504 -7.44 9.17 -42.93
N HIS A 505 -8.11 10.22 -43.37
CA HIS A 505 -7.72 11.61 -43.14
C HIS A 505 -8.98 12.47 -43.13
N PRO A 506 -9.43 13.00 -41.98
CA PRO A 506 -10.62 13.84 -41.93
C PRO A 506 -10.51 15.08 -42.83
N ASP A 507 -11.51 15.34 -43.67
CA ASP A 507 -11.47 16.42 -44.69
C ASP A 507 -11.26 17.83 -44.11
N HIS A 508 -11.66 18.02 -42.85
CA HIS A 508 -11.60 19.28 -42.13
C HIS A 508 -10.34 19.42 -41.27
N VAL A 509 -9.42 18.46 -41.30
CA VAL A 509 -8.19 18.49 -40.50
C VAL A 509 -6.99 18.59 -41.44
N GLU A 510 -5.96 19.28 -41.00
CA GLU A 510 -4.63 19.26 -41.60
C GLU A 510 -3.60 18.94 -40.54
N THR A 511 -2.53 18.24 -40.93
CA THR A 511 -1.41 17.96 -40.06
C THR A 511 -0.19 18.80 -40.43
N VAL A 512 0.61 19.14 -39.42
CA VAL A 512 1.88 19.86 -39.57
C VAL A 512 2.95 19.19 -38.70
N PRO A 513 4.24 19.26 -39.08
CA PRO A 513 5.29 18.77 -38.20
C PRO A 513 5.35 19.59 -36.90
N PRO A 514 5.84 18.99 -35.79
CA PRO A 514 6.10 19.75 -34.57
C PRO A 514 7.16 20.84 -34.82
N PRO A 515 7.08 22.00 -34.16
CA PRO A 515 8.08 23.07 -34.23
C PRO A 515 9.34 22.69 -33.45
N ALA A 516 10.11 21.75 -34.00
CA ALA A 516 11.38 21.29 -33.44
C ALA A 516 12.55 22.20 -33.85
N ASP A 517 13.63 22.18 -33.07
CA ASP A 517 14.82 23.00 -33.33
C ASP A 517 15.50 22.69 -34.67
N ALA A 518 16.34 23.62 -35.15
CA ALA A 518 16.99 23.50 -36.45
C ALA A 518 17.92 22.27 -36.57
N SER A 519 18.47 21.78 -35.45
CA SER A 519 19.37 20.63 -35.40
C SER A 519 18.61 19.31 -35.55
N THR A 520 17.41 19.21 -34.98
CA THR A 520 16.46 18.12 -35.17
C THR A 520 15.89 18.18 -36.60
N ARG A 521 15.57 19.37 -37.11
CA ARG A 521 15.02 19.58 -38.48
C ARG A 521 15.96 19.14 -39.60
N GLN A 522 17.26 19.38 -39.47
CA GLN A 522 18.26 19.02 -40.50
C GLN A 522 18.44 17.50 -40.69
N ARG A 523 18.01 16.68 -39.71
CA ARG A 523 18.23 15.22 -39.71
C ARG A 523 17.14 14.43 -40.44
N GLY A 524 16.07 15.07 -40.92
CA GLY A 524 15.01 14.37 -41.63
C GLY A 524 13.95 15.26 -42.28
N SER A 525 14.28 16.12 -43.25
CA SER A 525 13.30 16.80 -44.14
C SER A 525 12.08 17.43 -43.44
N ILE A 526 12.20 17.84 -42.16
CA ILE A 526 11.10 18.49 -41.46
C ILE A 526 10.99 19.88 -42.06
N LEU A 527 9.92 20.09 -42.84
CA LEU A 527 9.54 21.42 -43.31
C LEU A 527 9.49 22.36 -42.10
N ASP A 528 9.88 23.61 -42.29
CA ASP A 528 9.70 24.61 -41.26
C ASP A 528 8.22 24.61 -40.82
N ALA A 529 7.97 24.36 -39.53
CA ALA A 529 6.60 24.14 -39.04
C ALA A 529 5.68 25.35 -39.31
N SER A 530 6.25 26.55 -39.36
CA SER A 530 5.56 27.78 -39.73
C SER A 530 5.19 27.83 -41.21
N GLU A 531 6.08 27.36 -42.09
CA GLU A 531 5.79 27.21 -43.52
C GLU A 531 4.72 26.13 -43.75
N ALA A 532 4.88 24.96 -43.12
CA ALA A 532 3.90 23.87 -43.19
C ALA A 532 2.51 24.30 -42.67
N MET A 533 2.46 25.13 -41.63
CA MET A 533 1.23 25.76 -41.13
C MET A 533 0.55 26.61 -42.21
N THR A 534 1.32 27.39 -42.96
CA THR A 534 0.81 28.22 -44.07
C THR A 534 0.23 27.34 -45.17
N GLU A 535 0.94 26.27 -45.53
CA GLU A 535 0.48 25.33 -46.55
C GLU A 535 -0.79 24.59 -46.12
N GLY A 536 -0.86 24.15 -44.85
CA GLY A 536 -2.05 23.52 -44.27
C GLY A 536 -3.26 24.44 -44.32
N LEU A 537 -3.11 25.70 -43.90
CA LEU A 537 -4.17 26.70 -44.00
C LEU A 537 -4.64 26.91 -45.45
N GLU A 538 -3.71 26.97 -46.40
CA GLU A 538 -4.04 27.09 -47.82
C GLU A 538 -4.75 25.85 -48.37
N ARG A 539 -4.40 24.64 -47.88
CA ARG A 539 -5.11 23.39 -48.22
C ARG A 539 -6.54 23.39 -47.67
N LEU A 540 -6.77 23.80 -46.42
CA LEU A 540 -8.11 23.98 -45.86
C LEU A 540 -8.93 24.98 -46.68
N ARG A 541 -8.33 26.14 -47.01
CA ARG A 541 -8.95 27.18 -47.82
C ARG A 541 -9.36 26.66 -49.21
N LYS A 542 -8.49 25.89 -49.88
CA LYS A 542 -8.79 25.26 -51.18
C LYS A 542 -9.94 24.28 -51.12
N ARG A 543 -10.14 23.60 -49.98
CA ARG A 543 -11.31 22.74 -49.71
C ARG A 543 -12.57 23.52 -49.30
N GLY A 544 -12.50 24.84 -49.17
CA GLY A 544 -13.60 25.67 -48.69
C GLY A 544 -13.88 25.51 -47.20
N VAL A 545 -12.90 25.03 -46.43
CA VAL A 545 -12.98 24.82 -44.99
C VAL A 545 -12.34 26.01 -44.29
N ALA A 546 -13.12 26.75 -43.49
CA ALA A 546 -12.61 27.87 -42.70
C ALA A 546 -11.97 27.36 -41.40
N PRO A 547 -10.79 27.87 -41.01
CA PRO A 547 -10.11 27.41 -39.80
C PRO A 547 -10.91 27.78 -38.54
N ALA A 548 -10.94 26.85 -37.59
CA ALA A 548 -11.49 27.03 -36.26
C ALA A 548 -10.38 27.08 -35.21
N ALA A 549 -9.42 26.14 -35.26
CA ALA A 549 -8.33 26.12 -34.30
C ALA A 549 -7.06 25.40 -34.78
N PHE A 550 -5.92 25.83 -34.24
CA PHE A 550 -4.72 25.02 -34.09
C PHE A 550 -4.71 24.40 -32.70
N VAL A 551 -4.59 23.08 -32.62
CA VAL A 551 -4.57 22.32 -31.35
C VAL A 551 -3.21 21.65 -31.20
N PHE A 552 -2.56 21.86 -30.06
CA PHE A 552 -1.25 21.28 -29.80
C PHE A 552 -1.08 20.89 -28.33
N ASP A 553 -0.32 19.81 -28.10
CA ASP A 553 0.27 19.50 -26.80
C ASP A 553 1.58 20.28 -26.66
N SER A 554 1.77 20.98 -25.53
CA SER A 554 2.90 21.88 -25.30
C SER A 554 4.29 21.23 -25.41
N LEU A 555 4.38 19.89 -25.37
CA LEU A 555 5.63 19.14 -25.58
C LEU A 555 5.59 18.21 -26.80
N PHE A 556 4.53 18.24 -27.61
CA PHE A 556 4.35 17.34 -28.76
C PHE A 556 4.66 15.89 -28.38
N THR A 557 4.10 15.44 -27.25
CA THR A 557 4.52 14.22 -26.54
C THR A 557 4.35 12.99 -27.42
N SER A 558 3.25 12.90 -28.17
CA SER A 558 2.96 11.75 -29.04
C SER A 558 3.87 11.71 -30.26
N ASP A 559 4.20 12.86 -30.85
CA ASP A 559 5.14 12.95 -31.99
C ASP A 559 6.53 12.41 -31.65
N GLY A 560 6.94 12.46 -30.39
CA GLY A 560 8.24 11.96 -29.93
C GLY A 560 8.88 12.78 -28.82
N ILE A 561 8.10 13.62 -28.12
CA ILE A 561 8.56 14.56 -27.09
C ILE A 561 9.49 15.59 -27.72
N PHE A 562 8.88 16.60 -28.35
CA PHE A 562 9.58 17.73 -28.96
C PHE A 562 9.21 19.01 -28.21
N PRO A 563 9.97 19.38 -27.16
CA PRO A 563 9.91 20.72 -26.59
C PRO A 563 10.01 21.75 -27.73
N PRO A 564 8.99 22.61 -27.91
CA PRO A 564 8.89 23.44 -29.10
C PRO A 564 9.92 24.58 -29.08
N ASP A 565 10.41 24.95 -30.26
CA ASP A 565 11.08 26.23 -30.43
C ASP A 565 10.06 27.37 -30.21
N ALA A 566 10.41 28.35 -29.38
CA ALA A 566 9.46 29.39 -28.97
C ALA A 566 9.08 30.31 -30.15
N GLU A 567 10.04 30.62 -31.03
CA GLU A 567 9.83 31.50 -32.18
C GLU A 567 8.94 30.87 -33.25
N GLY A 568 9.14 29.59 -33.57
CA GLY A 568 8.36 28.86 -34.56
C GLY A 568 6.97 28.53 -34.05
N LEU A 569 6.81 28.11 -32.78
CA LEU A 569 5.47 27.97 -32.20
C LEU A 569 4.71 29.30 -32.21
N LYS A 570 5.37 30.41 -31.83
CA LYS A 570 4.77 31.75 -31.93
C LYS A 570 4.37 32.08 -33.36
N ALA A 571 5.22 31.81 -34.34
CA ALA A 571 4.91 32.05 -35.75
C ALA A 571 3.72 31.18 -36.24
N MET A 572 3.59 29.94 -35.79
CA MET A 572 2.41 29.11 -36.08
C MET A 572 1.13 29.70 -35.47
N THR A 573 1.21 30.18 -34.22
CA THR A 573 0.08 30.79 -33.52
C THR A 573 -0.38 32.09 -34.19
N ASP A 574 0.56 32.92 -34.65
CA ASP A 574 0.24 34.15 -35.39
C ASP A 574 -0.47 33.84 -36.72
N ARG A 575 -0.03 32.80 -37.43
CA ARG A 575 -0.66 32.42 -38.71
C ARG A 575 -2.09 31.92 -38.56
N ILE A 576 -2.40 31.15 -37.51
CA ILE A 576 -3.78 30.71 -37.28
C ILE A 576 -4.67 31.87 -36.87
N HIS A 577 -4.17 32.79 -36.04
CA HIS A 577 -4.89 34.00 -35.65
C HIS A 577 -5.16 34.91 -36.86
N ASP A 578 -4.17 35.13 -37.73
CA ASP A 578 -4.31 35.89 -38.99
C ASP A 578 -5.36 35.25 -39.92
N ALA A 579 -5.50 33.93 -39.88
CA ALA A 579 -6.50 33.18 -40.64
C ALA A 579 -7.89 33.16 -39.99
N GLY A 580 -8.04 33.74 -38.79
CA GLY A 580 -9.29 33.83 -38.03
C GLY A 580 -9.61 32.60 -37.16
N GLY A 581 -8.67 31.67 -37.01
CA GLY A 581 -8.78 30.55 -36.07
C GLY A 581 -8.24 30.89 -34.67
N LEU A 582 -8.47 30.01 -33.71
CA LEU A 582 -7.98 30.11 -32.33
C LEU A 582 -6.82 29.16 -32.05
N VAL A 583 -6.16 29.37 -30.91
CA VAL A 583 -5.11 28.48 -30.40
C VAL A 583 -5.62 27.72 -29.18
N ILE A 584 -5.55 26.39 -29.23
CA ILE A 584 -5.89 25.49 -28.13
C ILE A 584 -4.61 24.81 -27.63
N ALA A 585 -4.21 25.09 -26.39
CA ALA A 585 -3.10 24.42 -25.72
C ALA A 585 -3.62 23.24 -24.87
N ASP A 586 -3.25 22.02 -25.25
CA ASP A 586 -3.55 20.79 -24.54
C ASP A 586 -2.49 20.52 -23.47
N GLU A 587 -2.80 20.86 -22.22
CA GLU A 587 -1.93 20.68 -21.06
C GLU A 587 -2.16 19.34 -20.34
N VAL A 588 -2.85 18.37 -20.96
CA VAL A 588 -3.14 17.08 -20.34
C VAL A 588 -1.86 16.26 -20.11
N GLN A 589 -0.82 16.43 -20.93
CA GLN A 589 0.48 15.77 -20.74
C GLN A 589 1.48 16.63 -19.96
N ALA A 590 1.58 17.92 -20.31
CA ALA A 590 2.63 18.84 -19.91
C ALA A 590 2.27 19.77 -18.73
N GLY A 591 1.00 19.81 -18.33
CA GLY A 591 0.55 20.66 -17.24
C GLY A 591 0.88 20.12 -15.85
N HIS A 592 0.41 20.85 -14.83
CA HIS A 592 0.60 20.55 -13.41
C HIS A 592 2.08 20.42 -13.00
N GLY A 593 2.98 21.22 -13.57
CA GLY A 593 4.38 21.30 -13.14
C GLY A 593 5.30 20.27 -13.79
N ARG A 594 4.83 19.49 -14.76
CA ARG A 594 5.64 18.46 -15.45
C ARG A 594 6.97 18.98 -16.02
N THR A 595 6.95 20.19 -16.55
CA THR A 595 8.12 20.85 -17.15
C THR A 595 9.05 21.49 -16.12
N GLY A 596 8.68 21.47 -14.84
CA GLY A 596 9.45 22.05 -13.73
C GLY A 596 9.25 23.55 -13.59
N SER A 597 9.85 24.35 -14.46
CA SER A 597 9.88 25.82 -14.33
C SER A 597 8.52 26.52 -14.22
N ASN A 598 7.45 25.90 -14.74
CA ASN A 598 6.12 26.49 -14.82
C ASN A 598 5.05 25.44 -14.50
N LEU A 599 3.86 25.88 -14.07
CA LEU A 599 2.75 24.97 -13.84
C LEU A 599 2.16 24.45 -15.16
N TRP A 600 2.19 25.24 -16.23
CA TRP A 600 1.68 24.89 -17.56
C TRP A 600 2.81 24.94 -18.60
N GLY A 601 2.86 23.96 -19.50
CA GLY A 601 3.90 23.84 -20.51
C GLY A 601 3.99 25.03 -21.46
N PHE A 602 2.86 25.60 -21.89
CA PHE A 602 2.81 26.73 -22.81
C PHE A 602 3.48 27.99 -22.25
N GLN A 603 3.60 28.11 -20.91
CA GLN A 603 4.24 29.27 -20.29
C GLN A 603 5.73 29.37 -20.64
N ALA A 604 6.37 28.24 -20.98
CA ALA A 604 7.77 28.23 -21.42
C ALA A 604 7.97 28.83 -22.83
N THR A 605 6.90 29.00 -23.62
CA THR A 605 6.98 29.42 -25.03
C THR A 605 6.56 30.87 -25.26
N ASN A 606 6.13 31.59 -24.21
CA ASN A 606 5.56 32.95 -24.28
C ASN A 606 4.36 33.09 -25.24
N VAL A 607 3.68 31.98 -25.55
CA VAL A 607 2.42 31.98 -26.29
C VAL A 607 1.26 32.14 -25.30
N VAL A 608 0.31 33.03 -25.60
CA VAL A 608 -0.96 33.11 -24.88
C VAL A 608 -2.03 32.40 -25.71
N PRO A 609 -2.44 31.17 -25.35
CA PRO A 609 -3.51 30.46 -26.05
C PRO A 609 -4.87 31.11 -25.79
N ASP A 610 -5.85 30.85 -26.66
CA ASP A 610 -7.24 31.29 -26.45
C ASP A 610 -8.02 30.33 -25.55
N ILE A 611 -7.63 29.05 -25.57
CA ILE A 611 -8.23 27.97 -24.80
C ILE A 611 -7.12 27.06 -24.27
N VAL A 612 -7.19 26.70 -22.99
CA VAL A 612 -6.29 25.73 -22.35
C VAL A 612 -7.12 24.56 -21.84
N THR A 613 -6.70 23.33 -22.12
CA THR A 613 -7.37 22.13 -21.61
C THR A 613 -6.47 21.37 -20.65
N MET A 614 -7.05 20.75 -19.63
CA MET A 614 -6.31 19.98 -18.62
C MET A 614 -7.13 18.79 -18.10
N GLY A 615 -6.44 17.76 -17.60
CA GLY A 615 -7.02 16.51 -17.15
C GLY A 615 -5.99 15.67 -16.39
N LYS A 616 -5.83 14.38 -16.75
CA LYS A 616 -4.80 13.42 -16.25
C LYS A 616 -4.26 13.70 -14.83
N PRO A 617 -3.18 14.51 -14.63
CA PRO A 617 -2.61 14.76 -13.30
C PRO A 617 -3.55 15.47 -12.31
N MET A 618 -4.54 16.22 -12.81
CA MET A 618 -5.35 17.17 -12.05
C MET A 618 -6.00 16.60 -10.78
N GLY A 619 -6.39 15.31 -10.78
CA GLY A 619 -7.03 14.66 -9.64
C GLY A 619 -6.18 13.59 -8.95
N ASN A 620 -4.89 13.47 -9.28
CA ASN A 620 -4.03 12.36 -8.86
C ASN A 620 -4.63 10.95 -9.12
N GLY A 621 -5.43 10.81 -10.19
CA GLY A 621 -6.22 9.60 -10.50
C GLY A 621 -7.73 9.74 -10.35
N HIS A 622 -8.23 10.78 -9.68
CA HIS A 622 -9.66 11.08 -9.63
C HIS A 622 -10.15 11.69 -10.97
N PRO A 623 -11.32 11.31 -11.51
CA PRO A 623 -11.87 11.92 -12.73
C PRO A 623 -12.18 13.41 -12.54
N VAL A 624 -11.35 14.26 -13.13
CA VAL A 624 -11.50 15.72 -13.13
C VAL A 624 -10.71 16.30 -14.29
N ALA A 625 -11.30 17.28 -14.97
CA ALA A 625 -10.71 17.99 -16.07
C ALA A 625 -11.33 19.39 -16.18
N ALA A 626 -10.64 20.29 -16.87
CA ALA A 626 -11.11 21.66 -17.05
C ALA A 626 -10.71 22.23 -18.40
N VAL A 627 -11.47 23.22 -18.83
CA VAL A 627 -11.17 24.11 -19.93
C VAL A 627 -11.09 25.52 -19.37
N VAL A 628 -10.00 26.23 -19.65
CA VAL A 628 -9.84 27.65 -19.33
C VAL A 628 -9.89 28.43 -20.63
N THR A 629 -10.68 29.50 -20.68
CA THR A 629 -10.80 30.33 -21.86
C THR A 629 -11.22 31.75 -21.48
N ARG A 630 -11.31 32.63 -22.48
CA ARG A 630 -11.87 33.97 -22.35
C ARG A 630 -13.39 33.95 -22.20
N SER A 631 -13.93 34.93 -21.51
CA SER A 631 -15.37 35.06 -21.26
C SER A 631 -16.23 35.30 -22.50
N ASP A 632 -15.70 35.94 -23.53
CA ASP A 632 -16.39 36.12 -24.82
C ASP A 632 -16.59 34.78 -25.55
N ILE A 633 -15.56 33.93 -25.57
CA ILE A 633 -15.61 32.58 -26.17
C ILE A 633 -16.59 31.70 -25.39
N ALA A 634 -16.48 31.64 -24.06
CA ALA A 634 -17.36 30.84 -23.20
C ALA A 634 -18.83 31.25 -23.34
N SER A 635 -19.11 32.56 -23.35
CA SER A 635 -20.48 33.08 -23.46
C SER A 635 -21.10 32.75 -24.83
N THR A 636 -20.32 32.79 -25.90
CA THR A 636 -20.79 32.46 -27.25
C THR A 636 -21.34 31.03 -27.32
N LEU A 637 -20.63 30.04 -26.76
CA LEU A 637 -21.12 28.66 -26.73
C LEU A 637 -22.33 28.51 -25.79
N TYR A 638 -22.31 29.17 -24.63
CA TYR A 638 -23.40 29.11 -23.66
C TYR A 638 -24.72 29.64 -24.24
N ASP A 639 -24.68 30.79 -24.90
CA ASP A 639 -25.86 31.41 -25.52
C ASP A 639 -26.48 30.54 -26.63
N GLN A 640 -25.65 29.72 -27.30
CA GLN A 640 -26.09 28.79 -28.34
C GLN A 640 -26.64 27.46 -27.79
N THR A 641 -26.12 26.96 -26.68
CA THR A 641 -26.32 25.55 -26.27
C THR A 641 -26.80 25.33 -24.84
N GLY A 642 -26.62 26.31 -23.94
CA GLY A 642 -26.89 26.17 -22.51
C GLY A 642 -26.04 25.08 -21.83
N PHE A 643 -24.77 24.94 -22.23
CA PHE A 643 -23.87 23.86 -21.81
C PHE A 643 -23.91 23.59 -20.30
N PHE A 644 -23.98 22.30 -19.95
CA PHE A 644 -23.92 21.80 -18.58
C PHE A 644 -23.32 20.38 -18.55
N SER A 645 -22.37 20.14 -17.64
CA SER A 645 -21.85 18.80 -17.31
C SER A 645 -22.33 18.38 -15.93
N THR A 646 -23.01 17.23 -15.84
CA THR A 646 -23.62 16.74 -14.59
C THR A 646 -22.58 16.51 -13.49
N PHE A 647 -21.41 15.96 -13.83
CA PHE A 647 -20.34 15.67 -12.88
C PHE A 647 -19.19 16.68 -12.94
N GLY A 648 -19.14 17.53 -13.97
CA GLY A 648 -18.15 18.59 -14.10
C GLY A 648 -18.22 19.55 -12.90
N GLY A 649 -17.10 19.69 -12.19
CA GLY A 649 -16.97 20.62 -11.06
C GLY A 649 -17.70 20.15 -9.79
N ASN A 650 -18.01 18.86 -9.66
CA ASN A 650 -18.58 18.35 -8.42
C ASN A 650 -17.60 18.57 -7.23
N PRO A 651 -18.10 18.76 -6.00
CA PRO A 651 -17.23 19.07 -4.85
C PRO A 651 -16.12 18.06 -4.56
N VAL A 652 -16.34 16.77 -4.81
CA VAL A 652 -15.36 15.70 -4.53
C VAL A 652 -14.19 15.78 -5.50
N SER A 653 -14.46 15.89 -6.81
CA SER A 653 -13.43 16.10 -7.82
C SER A 653 -12.64 17.38 -7.56
N CYS A 654 -13.33 18.46 -7.14
CA CYS A 654 -12.67 19.72 -6.84
C CYS A 654 -11.78 19.62 -5.60
N ALA A 655 -12.20 18.90 -4.55
CA ALA A 655 -11.39 18.67 -3.36
C ALA A 655 -10.11 17.86 -3.68
N ALA A 656 -10.22 16.85 -4.54
CA ALA A 656 -9.05 16.10 -5.01
C ALA A 656 -8.06 17.01 -5.76
N ALA A 657 -8.56 17.85 -6.68
CA ALA A 657 -7.72 18.75 -7.47
C ALA A 657 -7.09 19.87 -6.64
N LEU A 658 -7.81 20.43 -5.66
CA LEU A 658 -7.27 21.39 -4.71
C LEU A 658 -6.11 20.79 -3.92
N ALA A 659 -6.26 19.57 -3.40
CA ALA A 659 -5.21 18.88 -2.67
C ALA A 659 -3.97 18.61 -3.53
N VAL A 660 -4.12 18.35 -4.84
CA VAL A 660 -2.99 18.24 -5.76
C VAL A 660 -2.26 19.57 -5.91
N LEU A 661 -3.00 20.67 -6.10
CA LEU A 661 -2.38 22.01 -6.21
C LEU A 661 -1.70 22.45 -4.92
N ASP A 662 -2.24 22.06 -3.75
CA ASP A 662 -1.60 22.28 -2.46
C ASP A 662 -0.29 21.51 -2.37
N GLU A 663 -0.30 20.22 -2.66
CA GLU A 663 0.91 19.39 -2.57
C GLU A 663 2.02 19.86 -3.54
N ILE A 664 1.67 20.21 -4.78
CA ILE A 664 2.63 20.77 -5.74
C ILE A 664 3.32 22.03 -5.19
N LYS A 665 2.56 22.88 -4.50
CA LYS A 665 3.07 24.13 -3.94
C LYS A 665 3.84 23.90 -2.64
N ASP A 666 3.28 23.13 -1.72
CA ASP A 666 3.76 22.98 -0.34
C ASP A 666 5.07 22.17 -0.28
N GLN A 667 5.29 21.25 -1.23
CA GLN A 667 6.55 20.52 -1.38
C GLN A 667 7.54 21.16 -2.37
N ASP A 668 7.23 22.34 -2.91
CA ASP A 668 8.06 23.01 -3.93
C ASP A 668 8.41 22.09 -5.11
N LEU A 669 7.42 21.33 -5.61
CA LEU A 669 7.67 20.26 -6.58
C LEU A 669 8.23 20.78 -7.91
N LEU A 670 8.00 22.04 -8.25
CA LEU A 670 8.51 22.63 -9.50
C LEU A 670 10.04 22.71 -9.48
N ALA A 671 10.63 23.21 -8.39
CA ALA A 671 12.08 23.26 -8.21
C ALA A 671 12.68 21.85 -8.17
N HIS A 672 12.03 20.94 -7.45
CA HIS A 672 12.41 19.52 -7.38
C HIS A 672 12.41 18.83 -8.75
N VAL A 673 11.40 19.08 -9.58
CA VAL A 673 11.30 18.55 -10.95
C VAL A 673 12.42 19.05 -11.85
N VAL A 674 12.86 20.30 -11.69
CA VAL A 674 14.04 20.83 -12.40
C VAL A 674 15.29 20.09 -11.96
N ASP A 675 15.54 20.01 -10.65
CA ASP A 675 16.73 19.36 -10.08
C ASP A 675 16.88 17.90 -10.50
N VAL A 676 15.83 17.09 -10.30
CA VAL A 676 15.85 15.66 -10.64
C VAL A 676 15.83 15.45 -12.15
N GLY A 677 15.15 16.31 -12.91
CA GLY A 677 15.12 16.25 -14.36
C GLY A 677 16.50 16.49 -14.99
N GLU A 678 17.25 17.48 -14.50
CA GLU A 678 18.63 17.75 -14.91
C GLU A 678 19.55 16.58 -14.56
N TYR A 679 19.47 16.09 -13.33
CA TYR A 679 20.25 14.94 -12.87
C TYR A 679 20.04 13.69 -13.75
N LEU A 680 18.78 13.34 -14.03
CA LEU A 680 18.45 12.19 -14.86
C LEU A 680 18.91 12.38 -16.31
N ASN A 681 18.81 13.61 -16.85
CA ASN A 681 19.27 13.94 -18.19
C ASN A 681 20.79 13.83 -18.34
N ASP A 682 21.55 14.21 -17.31
CA ASP A 682 23.01 14.08 -17.33
C ASP A 682 23.43 12.61 -17.35
N GLY A 683 22.82 11.76 -16.51
CA GLY A 683 23.07 10.31 -16.54
C GLY A 683 22.68 9.66 -17.87
N LEU A 684 21.57 10.09 -18.49
CA LEU A 684 21.19 9.58 -19.82
C LEU A 684 22.19 9.98 -20.90
N LYS A 685 22.79 11.18 -20.82
CA LYS A 685 23.85 11.61 -21.73
C LYS A 685 25.13 10.82 -21.56
N GLU A 686 25.46 10.41 -20.33
CA GLU A 686 26.58 9.50 -20.07
C GLU A 686 26.35 8.15 -20.77
N LEU A 687 25.16 7.56 -20.62
CA LEU A 687 24.79 6.34 -21.35
C LEU A 687 24.83 6.53 -22.88
N SER A 688 24.35 7.68 -23.39
CA SER A 688 24.39 7.98 -24.82
C SER A 688 25.80 8.06 -25.39
N ALA A 689 26.81 8.39 -24.58
CA ALA A 689 28.21 8.40 -25.00
C ALA A 689 28.82 6.99 -25.07
N GLU A 690 28.20 6.00 -24.41
CA GLU A 690 28.65 4.61 -24.35
C GLU A 690 27.92 3.70 -25.35
N TYR A 691 26.63 3.97 -25.59
CA TYR A 691 25.77 3.11 -26.40
C TYR A 691 25.32 3.78 -27.71
N ASP A 692 25.86 3.31 -28.84
CA ASP A 692 25.55 3.82 -30.19
C ASP A 692 24.05 3.77 -30.55
N LEU A 693 23.28 2.88 -29.91
CA LEU A 693 21.83 2.74 -30.09
C LEU A 693 21.06 3.98 -29.61
N ILE A 694 21.60 4.72 -28.65
CA ILE A 694 20.97 5.93 -28.09
C ILE A 694 21.30 7.12 -28.99
N GLY A 695 20.28 7.64 -29.67
CA GLY A 695 20.35 8.83 -30.51
C GLY A 695 20.11 10.10 -29.71
N GLU A 696 19.06 10.85 -30.06
CA GLU A 696 18.76 12.12 -29.42
C GLU A 696 18.01 11.92 -28.09
N ILE A 697 18.45 12.66 -27.06
CA ILE A 697 17.75 12.78 -25.77
C ILE A 697 17.07 14.15 -25.73
N ARG A 698 15.76 14.15 -25.55
CA ARG A 698 14.93 15.36 -25.45
C ARG A 698 14.31 15.40 -24.06
N GLN A 699 14.55 16.50 -23.33
CA GLN A 699 14.12 16.62 -21.94
C GLN A 699 13.57 18.02 -21.63
N GLN A 700 12.47 18.05 -20.88
CA GLN A 700 12.01 19.25 -20.19
C GLN A 700 11.35 18.86 -18.85
N GLY A 701 12.00 19.20 -17.74
CA GLY A 701 11.62 18.72 -16.40
C GLY A 701 11.64 17.19 -16.33
N LEU A 702 10.56 16.59 -15.83
CA LEU A 702 10.39 15.13 -15.78
C LEU A 702 9.55 14.61 -16.95
N MET A 703 9.69 15.21 -18.14
CA MET A 703 9.26 14.63 -19.42
C MET A 703 10.48 14.41 -20.29
N ILE A 704 10.81 13.14 -20.55
CA ILE A 704 12.03 12.76 -21.27
C ILE A 704 11.69 11.76 -22.37
N GLY A 705 12.19 12.05 -23.56
CA GLY A 705 12.25 11.15 -24.71
C GLY A 705 13.69 10.73 -24.98
N VAL A 706 13.94 9.42 -25.05
CA VAL A 706 15.23 8.86 -25.48
C VAL A 706 15.01 8.14 -26.80
N GLU A 707 15.47 8.74 -27.90
CA GLU A 707 15.29 8.18 -29.23
C GLU A 707 16.33 7.09 -29.50
N LEU A 708 15.87 5.91 -29.91
CA LEU A 708 16.75 4.81 -30.31
C LEU A 708 16.84 4.71 -31.83
N VAL A 709 18.07 4.65 -32.34
CA VAL A 709 18.39 4.57 -33.76
C VAL A 709 19.47 3.52 -34.00
N ARG A 710 19.36 2.76 -35.09
CA ARG A 710 20.36 1.73 -35.45
C ARG A 710 21.66 2.33 -35.98
N ASN A 711 21.62 3.60 -36.37
CA ASN A 711 22.75 4.28 -36.96
C ASN A 711 22.55 5.80 -36.81
N GLN A 712 23.48 6.47 -36.13
CA GLN A 712 23.39 7.89 -35.81
C GLN A 712 23.73 8.83 -36.99
N GLU A 713 24.25 8.31 -38.11
CA GLU A 713 24.48 9.11 -39.32
C GLU A 713 23.22 9.16 -40.21
N THR A 714 22.53 8.03 -40.31
CA THR A 714 21.37 7.83 -41.18
C THR A 714 20.03 7.93 -40.45
N TRP A 715 20.05 7.96 -39.11
CA TRP A 715 18.88 8.10 -38.24
C TRP A 715 17.80 7.04 -38.47
N VAL A 716 18.19 5.81 -38.81
CA VAL A 716 17.24 4.70 -39.00
C VAL A 716 16.60 4.34 -37.65
N PRO A 717 15.27 4.47 -37.48
CA PRO A 717 14.58 4.15 -36.23
C PRO A 717 14.76 2.70 -35.76
N ALA A 718 14.83 2.49 -34.45
CA ALA A 718 15.02 1.17 -33.81
C ALA A 718 13.81 0.70 -32.95
N PRO A 719 12.61 0.51 -33.53
CA PRO A 719 11.40 0.20 -32.74
C PRO A 719 11.36 -1.19 -32.10
N SER A 720 11.99 -2.19 -32.74
CA SER A 720 12.09 -3.53 -32.18
C SER A 720 12.96 -3.54 -30.91
N GLU A 721 14.07 -2.82 -30.96
CA GLU A 721 15.04 -2.63 -29.89
C GLU A 721 14.39 -1.82 -28.76
N THR A 722 13.69 -0.73 -29.10
CA THR A 722 12.88 0.06 -28.15
C THR A 722 11.87 -0.82 -27.41
N THR A 723 11.13 -1.67 -28.14
CA THR A 723 10.18 -2.62 -27.54
C THR A 723 10.89 -3.62 -26.63
N ALA A 724 12.07 -4.11 -27.01
CA ALA A 724 12.86 -5.01 -26.18
C ALA A 724 13.29 -4.34 -24.88
N VAL A 725 13.87 -3.13 -24.95
CA VAL A 725 14.31 -2.34 -23.80
C VAL A 725 13.17 -2.11 -22.82
N VAL A 726 11.99 -1.67 -23.29
CA VAL A 726 10.81 -1.45 -22.42
C VAL A 726 10.39 -2.73 -21.67
N ASN A 727 10.47 -3.89 -22.31
CA ASN A 727 10.10 -5.15 -21.66
C ASN A 727 11.18 -5.65 -20.69
N GLU A 728 12.46 -5.49 -21.03
CA GLU A 728 13.57 -5.89 -20.18
C GLU A 728 13.68 -5.03 -18.91
N LEU A 729 13.41 -3.73 -19.02
CA LEU A 729 13.29 -2.85 -17.85
C LEU A 729 12.16 -3.31 -16.92
N ARG A 730 11.03 -3.74 -17.47
CA ARG A 730 9.94 -4.29 -16.66
C ARG A 730 10.37 -5.55 -15.91
N GLN A 731 11.17 -6.43 -16.52
CA GLN A 731 11.71 -7.61 -15.82
C GLN A 731 12.65 -7.20 -14.68
N ARG A 732 13.37 -6.09 -14.85
CA ARG A 732 14.18 -5.42 -13.83
C ARG A 732 13.36 -4.50 -12.91
N GLN A 733 12.03 -4.62 -12.93
CA GLN A 733 11.11 -3.91 -12.06
C GLN A 733 11.13 -2.38 -12.24
N VAL A 734 11.40 -1.90 -13.45
CA VAL A 734 11.33 -0.48 -13.83
C VAL A 734 10.32 -0.29 -14.95
N LEU A 735 9.35 0.59 -14.74
CA LEU A 735 8.23 0.79 -15.66
C LEU A 735 8.42 2.07 -16.47
N ILE A 736 8.67 1.90 -17.76
CA ILE A 736 8.63 2.97 -18.77
C ILE A 736 7.67 2.60 -19.91
N GLY A 737 7.49 3.49 -20.88
CA GLY A 737 6.77 3.21 -22.12
C GLY A 737 7.55 3.68 -23.35
N SER A 738 6.89 3.71 -24.50
CA SER A 738 7.41 4.28 -25.75
C SER A 738 6.35 5.13 -26.47
N VAL A 739 6.82 6.00 -27.37
CA VAL A 739 6.03 6.92 -28.22
C VAL A 739 6.73 7.12 -29.57
N SER A 740 6.23 8.07 -30.38
CA SER A 740 6.56 8.39 -31.78
C SER A 740 5.85 7.51 -32.81
N GLU A 741 5.69 8.06 -34.03
CA GLU A 741 5.11 7.36 -35.19
C GLU A 741 5.88 6.07 -35.52
N ALA A 742 7.21 6.13 -35.43
CA ALA A 742 8.05 4.97 -35.65
C ALA A 742 8.09 4.01 -34.46
N GLY A 743 7.64 4.42 -33.26
CA GLY A 743 7.67 3.63 -32.03
C GLY A 743 9.06 3.42 -31.44
N ASN A 744 9.99 4.35 -31.71
CA ASN A 744 11.41 4.24 -31.38
C ASN A 744 11.88 5.18 -30.25
N VAL A 745 10.97 5.89 -29.57
CA VAL A 745 11.32 6.81 -28.49
C VAL A 745 10.89 6.22 -27.16
N LEU A 746 11.84 5.94 -26.27
CA LEU A 746 11.55 5.59 -24.87
C LEU A 746 10.93 6.82 -24.18
N LYS A 747 9.82 6.61 -23.48
CA LYS A 747 9.10 7.65 -22.75
C LYS A 747 9.29 7.47 -21.25
N ILE A 748 9.97 8.42 -20.65
CA ILE A 748 10.23 8.50 -19.21
C ILE A 748 9.50 9.72 -18.67
N ARG A 749 8.55 9.47 -17.76
CA ARG A 749 7.65 10.49 -17.22
C ARG A 749 7.05 10.05 -15.87
N PRO A 750 7.88 9.98 -14.81
CA PRO A 750 7.47 9.51 -13.49
C PRO A 750 6.46 10.44 -12.78
N PRO A 751 5.89 10.07 -11.62
CA PRO A 751 5.34 11.04 -10.66
C PRO A 751 6.31 12.20 -10.38
N LEU A 752 5.83 13.39 -9.99
CA LEU A 752 6.72 14.53 -9.69
C LEU A 752 7.51 14.34 -8.40
N VAL A 753 7.05 13.47 -7.51
CA VAL A 753 7.76 13.06 -6.28
C VAL A 753 8.92 12.09 -6.53
N PHE A 754 9.33 11.90 -7.79
CA PHE A 754 10.47 11.07 -8.17
C PHE A 754 11.77 11.71 -7.68
N GLU A 755 12.71 10.92 -7.16
CA GLU A 755 13.87 11.41 -6.43
C GLU A 755 15.16 10.95 -7.15
N ARG A 756 16.31 11.47 -6.74
CA ARG A 756 17.60 11.10 -7.35
C ARG A 756 17.92 9.61 -7.21
N ASN A 757 17.63 9.00 -6.06
CA ASN A 757 17.79 7.54 -5.87
C ASN A 757 16.91 6.71 -6.83
N HIS A 758 15.76 7.23 -7.22
CA HIS A 758 14.88 6.63 -8.23
C HIS A 758 15.50 6.80 -9.63
N ALA A 759 16.11 7.97 -9.90
CA ALA A 759 16.85 8.21 -11.15
C ALA A 759 18.06 7.26 -11.26
N ASP A 760 18.83 7.10 -10.19
CA ASP A 760 19.95 6.14 -10.13
C ASP A 760 19.47 4.73 -10.49
N ARG A 761 18.40 4.26 -9.85
CA ARG A 761 17.84 2.93 -10.13
C ARG A 761 17.40 2.76 -11.59
N LEU A 762 16.84 3.79 -12.20
CA LEU A 762 16.43 3.79 -13.61
C LEU A 762 17.64 3.77 -14.54
N LEU A 763 18.66 4.60 -14.27
CA LEU A 763 19.89 4.66 -15.04
C LEU A 763 20.67 3.34 -14.98
N GLU A 764 20.83 2.76 -13.80
CA GLU A 764 21.42 1.43 -13.60
C GLU A 764 20.67 0.36 -14.41
N ALA A 765 19.34 0.36 -14.37
CA ALA A 765 18.55 -0.61 -15.12
C ALA A 765 18.66 -0.42 -16.64
N LEU A 766 18.80 0.82 -17.12
CA LEU A 766 19.03 1.10 -18.53
C LEU A 766 20.42 0.63 -18.96
N ASP A 767 21.44 0.93 -18.16
CA ASP A 767 22.83 0.50 -18.40
C ASP A 767 22.93 -1.02 -18.52
N ASP A 768 22.37 -1.76 -17.55
CA ASP A 768 22.30 -3.23 -17.57
C ASP A 768 21.70 -3.76 -18.89
N VAL A 769 20.58 -3.15 -19.34
CA VAL A 769 19.86 -3.60 -20.54
C VAL A 769 20.62 -3.29 -21.82
N PHE A 770 21.26 -2.11 -21.91
CA PHE A 770 22.03 -1.75 -23.09
C PHE A 770 23.35 -2.51 -23.18
N SER A 771 24.02 -2.77 -22.06
CA SER A 771 25.20 -3.64 -21.97
C SER A 771 24.93 -5.04 -22.53
N GLU A 772 23.83 -5.69 -22.10
CA GLU A 772 23.48 -7.04 -22.57
C GLU A 772 23.19 -7.09 -24.07
N GLN A 773 22.54 -6.05 -24.63
CA GLN A 773 22.26 -5.98 -26.07
C GLN A 773 23.51 -5.76 -26.92
N ASN A 774 24.51 -5.05 -26.39
CA ASN A 774 25.80 -4.86 -27.04
C ASN A 774 26.62 -6.16 -27.11
N ASP A 775 26.59 -6.96 -26.04
CA ASP A 775 27.30 -8.25 -25.98
C ASP A 775 26.69 -9.31 -26.92
N GLU A 776 25.36 -9.31 -27.12
CA GLU A 776 24.70 -10.22 -28.09
C GLU A 776 24.92 -9.82 -29.56
N SER A 777 25.32 -8.57 -29.82
CA SER A 777 25.55 -8.00 -31.15
C SER A 777 27.03 -8.05 -31.60
N SER A 778 27.93 -8.43 -30.68
CA SER A 778 29.38 -8.57 -30.87
C SER A 778 29.80 -10.00 -31.19
#